data_AF-C4JZ81-F1
#
_entry.id   AF-C4JZ81-F1
#
_cell.length_a   1.000
_cell.length_b   1.000
_cell.length_c   1.000
_cell.angle_alpha   90.00
_cell.angle_beta   90.00
_cell.angle_gamma   90.00
#
_symmetry.space_group_name_H-M   'P 1'
#
loop_
_entity.id
_entity.type
_entity.pdbx_description
1 polymer ?
#
loop_
_entity_poly.entity_id
_entity_poly.type
_entity_poly.pdbx_seq_one_letter_code
_entity_poly.pdbx_strand_id
1 'polypeptide(L)'
;MARGAADGPRIADHINENIQTAADLQDLDALINDIYEKQKLRQQQLREAEATLNDATKVSAQHAEAVRERGEAFKQKQEDIDKRLIEVTGSKSSDEATRKFEGGMEKLWRLEMAKGYLELLDKIHGISKDALSILQSSPGEALRFYIELRAITSALESMQMAAEGAAPHLVDYAMKLADNLKGALRKEYSKNLQTVLERMNWPSRDLKTDSPLIDEWQKWTELLLQLHEPDIVSQAALLQGEKEHRNIPVLLPLEEMVHPLDLRFKYHFSGEKPTNRLDKPEYFLSHIIDLVNTYSGFFMSYLQPIFDKRSLNCDRLLLPVYSNAVFSYITALLPMARQKISATLPHIANHPQLLSHFIHELMQFDSDIRDTWGYTPEFSHDRAWKGLTWETLVKEDWFAQWLQVEKEFALSRYQDIIDATDSGEIEYDGVEATATKPTKAAIRVNDLLETITDRYRPLSSFSHKLRFLIDIQITIFDLFHERLHSGLEAYLAMTSTIGRTVHSSTNQPNLEGIAGLERLCRIFGSAEYLEKKMQDWGDDVFFLELWYELQDRVNQNAQTGRPVAGAIFDLNYANVAQTIFPCFCLGFANVAYRYWRIRHHPVCGPSSVYSEPYYRVQILVTSPCSSTPKANSATICTLGSDVSLG
;
A
#
# COMPACT_ATOMS: atom_id res chain seq x y z
N MET A 1 21.01 50.64 -57.91
CA MET A 1 20.38 50.34 -59.22
C MET A 1 18.96 49.85 -58.96
N ALA A 2 17.98 50.34 -59.75
CA ALA A 2 16.51 50.11 -59.67
C ALA A 2 15.84 50.77 -58.43
N ARG A 3 14.78 51.59 -58.51
CA ARG A 3 13.83 51.95 -59.59
C ARG A 3 13.17 53.29 -59.22
N GLY A 4 13.16 54.25 -60.13
CA GLY A 4 12.05 55.18 -60.24
C GLY A 4 10.82 54.47 -60.81
N ALA A 5 9.67 55.12 -60.69
CA ALA A 5 8.32 54.69 -61.10
C ALA A 5 7.48 54.02 -60.01
N ALA A 6 6.79 54.85 -59.20
CA ALA A 6 5.55 54.45 -58.52
C ALA A 6 4.70 55.62 -57.94
N ASP A 7 5.06 56.91 -58.10
CA ASP A 7 4.29 58.01 -57.49
C ASP A 7 3.20 58.61 -58.41
N GLY A 8 3.19 58.27 -59.70
CA GLY A 8 2.19 58.71 -60.67
C GLY A 8 0.76 58.14 -60.51
N PRO A 9 0.55 56.85 -60.12
CA PRO A 9 -0.80 56.30 -60.00
C PRO A 9 -1.55 56.84 -58.77
N ARG A 10 -0.85 57.03 -57.65
CA ARG A 10 -1.47 57.35 -56.35
C ARG A 10 -2.09 58.75 -56.25
N ILE A 11 -1.55 59.72 -56.98
CA ILE A 11 -2.09 61.09 -56.97
C ILE A 11 -3.33 61.17 -57.86
N ALA A 12 -3.31 60.50 -59.02
CA ALA A 12 -4.46 60.41 -59.91
C ALA A 12 -5.64 59.69 -59.23
N ASP A 13 -5.37 58.55 -58.57
CA ASP A 13 -6.38 57.79 -57.82
C ASP A 13 -6.98 58.63 -56.67
N HIS A 14 -6.15 59.38 -55.92
CA HIS A 14 -6.60 60.22 -54.82
C HIS A 14 -7.41 61.44 -55.27
N ILE A 15 -7.11 62.02 -56.43
CA ILE A 15 -7.90 63.12 -57.02
C ILE A 15 -9.24 62.57 -57.54
N ASN A 16 -9.23 61.38 -58.14
CA ASN A 16 -10.43 60.76 -58.71
C ASN A 16 -11.38 60.20 -57.64
N GLU A 17 -10.86 59.81 -56.47
CA GLU A 17 -11.66 59.40 -55.30
C GLU A 17 -12.34 60.59 -54.60
N ASN A 18 -11.72 61.77 -54.58
CA ASN A 18 -12.20 62.95 -53.84
C ASN A 18 -12.99 63.97 -54.68
N ILE A 19 -13.08 63.79 -56.00
CA ILE A 19 -13.90 64.63 -56.89
C ILE A 19 -14.89 63.73 -57.63
N GLN A 20 -16.07 63.52 -57.04
CA GLN A 20 -17.09 62.62 -57.62
C GLN A 20 -18.32 63.36 -58.13
N THR A 21 -18.57 64.59 -57.67
CA THR A 21 -19.71 65.41 -58.06
C THR A 21 -19.32 66.87 -58.33
N ALA A 22 -20.16 67.60 -59.04
CA ALA A 22 -19.92 69.02 -59.35
C ALA A 22 -19.89 69.93 -58.10
N ALA A 23 -20.42 69.47 -56.96
CA ALA A 23 -20.33 70.19 -55.68
C ALA A 23 -18.92 70.10 -55.07
N ASP A 24 -18.17 69.03 -55.36
CA ASP A 24 -16.82 68.78 -54.82
C ASP A 24 -15.74 69.68 -55.47
N LEU A 25 -16.09 70.40 -56.54
CA LEU A 25 -15.26 71.44 -57.13
C LEU A 25 -15.12 72.68 -56.24
N GLN A 26 -16.00 72.86 -55.25
CA GLN A 26 -15.87 73.97 -54.28
C GLN A 26 -14.73 73.75 -53.28
N ASP A 27 -14.32 72.49 -53.04
CA ASP A 27 -13.24 72.12 -52.11
C ASP A 27 -11.91 71.83 -52.82
N LEU A 28 -11.79 72.16 -54.11
CA LEU A 28 -10.59 71.89 -54.92
C LEU A 28 -9.34 72.58 -54.35
N ASP A 29 -9.46 73.82 -53.89
CA ASP A 29 -8.36 74.59 -53.30
C ASP A 29 -7.91 74.00 -51.96
N ALA A 30 -8.84 73.40 -51.19
CA ALA A 30 -8.52 72.69 -49.95
C ALA A 30 -7.77 71.39 -50.25
N LEU A 31 -8.17 70.63 -51.27
CA LEU A 31 -7.53 69.38 -51.68
C LEU A 31 -6.13 69.62 -52.25
N ILE A 32 -5.94 70.67 -53.06
CA ILE A 32 -4.63 71.03 -53.61
C ILE A 32 -3.67 71.42 -52.47
N ASN A 33 -4.13 72.19 -51.49
CA ASN A 33 -3.32 72.54 -50.32
C ASN A 33 -2.95 71.31 -49.47
N ASP A 34 -3.87 70.38 -49.25
CA ASP A 34 -3.59 69.13 -48.52
C ASP A 34 -2.56 68.25 -49.25
N ILE A 35 -2.65 68.13 -50.58
CA ILE A 35 -1.65 67.41 -51.38
C ILE A 35 -0.29 68.11 -51.31
N TYR A 36 -0.25 69.44 -51.37
CA TYR A 36 0.98 70.22 -51.27
C TYR A 36 1.66 70.07 -49.91
N GLU A 37 0.88 70.15 -48.83
CA GLU A 37 1.34 69.92 -47.46
C GLU A 37 1.84 68.49 -47.27
N LYS A 38 1.10 67.49 -47.77
CA LYS A 38 1.54 66.07 -47.75
C LYS A 38 2.82 65.84 -48.54
N GLN A 39 3.00 66.50 -49.68
CA GLN A 39 4.21 66.37 -50.50
C GLN A 39 5.41 67.05 -49.84
N LYS A 40 5.21 68.23 -49.24
CA LYS A 40 6.24 68.94 -48.48
C LYS A 40 6.68 68.14 -47.25
N LEU A 41 5.73 67.57 -46.50
CA LEU A 41 6.00 66.72 -45.35
C LEU A 41 6.79 65.46 -45.75
N ARG A 42 6.40 64.79 -46.85
CA ARG A 42 7.14 63.62 -47.35
C ARG A 42 8.57 63.97 -47.76
N GLN A 43 8.79 65.10 -48.43
CA GLN A 43 10.14 65.55 -48.80
C GLN A 43 10.99 65.93 -47.58
N GLN A 44 10.38 66.44 -46.51
CA GLN A 44 11.08 66.71 -45.25
C GLN A 44 11.48 65.41 -44.56
N GLN A 45 10.55 64.45 -44.46
CA GLN A 45 10.82 63.12 -43.89
C GLN A 45 11.91 62.37 -44.65
N LEU A 46 11.96 62.49 -45.99
CA LEU A 46 12.98 61.84 -46.81
C LEU A 46 14.37 62.43 -46.55
N ARG A 47 14.46 63.77 -46.41
CA ARG A 47 15.71 64.45 -46.05
C ARG A 47 16.19 64.11 -44.64
N GLU A 48 15.28 64.03 -43.67
CA GLU A 48 15.62 63.58 -42.31
C GLU A 48 16.08 62.12 -42.29
N ALA A 49 15.43 61.25 -43.05
CA ALA A 49 15.82 59.85 -43.16
C ALA A 49 17.21 59.68 -43.81
N GLU A 50 17.51 60.44 -44.88
CA GLU A 50 18.83 60.43 -45.52
C GLU A 50 19.93 60.97 -44.59
N ALA A 51 19.64 62.05 -43.85
CA ALA A 51 20.57 62.60 -42.86
C ALA A 51 20.85 61.59 -41.73
N THR A 52 19.80 60.94 -41.22
CA THR A 52 19.90 59.94 -40.15
C THR A 52 20.65 58.69 -40.63
N LEU A 53 20.42 58.25 -41.87
CA LEU A 53 21.14 57.11 -42.46
C LEU A 53 22.64 57.41 -42.60
N ASN A 54 23.00 58.62 -43.08
CA ASN A 54 24.40 59.02 -43.20
C ASN A 54 25.09 59.12 -41.84
N ASP A 55 24.42 59.68 -40.83
CA ASP A 55 24.98 59.77 -39.49
C ASP A 55 25.14 58.38 -38.85
N ALA A 56 24.12 57.51 -38.98
CA ALA A 56 24.20 56.13 -38.53
C ALA A 56 25.31 55.33 -39.23
N THR A 57 25.50 55.55 -40.53
CA THR A 57 26.58 54.88 -41.30
C THR A 57 27.96 55.35 -40.83
N LYS A 58 28.11 56.66 -40.55
CA LYS A 58 29.36 57.23 -40.04
C LYS A 58 29.67 56.72 -38.62
N VAL A 59 28.68 56.71 -37.73
CA VAL A 59 28.82 56.17 -36.37
C VAL A 59 29.13 54.68 -36.40
N SER A 60 28.49 53.91 -37.28
CA SER A 60 28.76 52.49 -37.47
C SER A 60 30.21 52.23 -37.94
N ALA A 61 30.69 53.00 -38.92
CA ALA A 61 32.07 52.90 -39.39
C ALA A 61 33.09 53.26 -38.28
N GLN A 62 32.83 54.32 -37.51
CA GLN A 62 33.66 54.70 -36.36
C GLN A 62 33.66 53.62 -35.27
N HIS A 63 32.51 53.01 -35.00
CA HIS A 63 32.40 51.92 -34.04
C HIS A 63 33.15 50.67 -34.51
N ALA A 64 33.07 50.31 -35.79
CA ALA A 64 33.81 49.20 -36.37
C ALA A 64 35.33 49.39 -36.24
N GLU A 65 35.83 50.60 -36.52
CA GLU A 65 37.25 50.93 -36.35
C GLU A 65 37.68 50.84 -34.87
N ALA A 66 36.90 51.40 -33.95
CA ALA A 66 37.18 51.34 -32.52
C ALA A 66 37.15 49.91 -31.95
N VAL A 67 36.27 49.05 -32.46
CA VAL A 67 36.25 47.61 -32.11
C VAL A 67 37.49 46.90 -32.65
N ARG A 68 37.94 47.23 -33.86
CA ARG A 68 39.18 46.68 -34.43
C ARG A 68 40.40 47.06 -33.61
N GLU A 69 40.54 48.33 -33.25
CA GLU A 69 41.64 48.81 -32.39
C GLU A 69 41.63 48.13 -31.00
N ARG A 70 40.45 47.96 -30.39
CA ARG A 70 40.32 47.20 -29.13
C ARG A 70 40.68 45.73 -29.31
N GLY A 71 40.33 45.12 -30.43
CA GLY A 71 40.69 43.74 -30.77
C GLY A 71 42.21 43.56 -30.92
N GLU A 72 42.87 44.49 -31.61
CA GLU A 72 44.33 44.51 -31.76
C GLU A 72 45.03 44.74 -30.42
N ALA A 73 44.55 45.69 -29.60
CA ALA A 73 45.07 45.92 -28.26
C ALA A 73 44.87 44.72 -27.33
N PHE A 74 43.74 44.01 -27.44
CA PHE A 74 43.51 42.78 -26.69
C PHE A 74 44.46 41.68 -27.14
N LYS A 75 44.69 41.53 -28.45
CA LYS A 75 45.64 40.56 -28.99
C LYS A 75 47.07 40.84 -28.51
N GLN A 76 47.52 42.09 -28.50
CA GLN A 76 48.83 42.45 -27.94
C GLN A 76 48.93 42.14 -26.45
N LYS A 77 47.87 42.41 -25.68
CA LYS A 77 47.82 42.02 -24.26
C LYS A 77 47.86 40.52 -24.07
N GLN A 78 47.18 39.75 -24.93
CA GLN A 78 47.21 38.30 -24.89
C GLN A 78 48.63 37.78 -25.19
N GLU A 79 49.31 38.33 -26.20
CA GLU A 79 50.70 37.97 -26.52
C GLU A 79 51.68 38.36 -25.39
N ASP A 80 51.46 39.47 -24.69
CA ASP A 80 52.22 39.86 -23.49
C ASP A 80 51.97 38.89 -22.33
N ILE A 81 50.70 38.55 -22.08
CA ILE A 81 50.31 37.57 -21.06
C ILE A 81 50.93 36.20 -21.38
N ASP A 82 50.88 35.75 -22.63
CA ASP A 82 51.45 34.45 -23.05
C ASP A 82 52.97 34.45 -22.90
N LYS A 83 53.66 35.56 -23.25
CA LYS A 83 55.10 35.71 -22.99
C LYS A 83 55.42 35.66 -21.50
N ARG A 84 54.67 36.40 -20.67
CA ARG A 84 54.84 36.38 -19.21
C ARG A 84 54.51 35.01 -18.63
N LEU A 85 53.54 34.30 -19.18
CA LEU A 85 53.18 32.95 -18.76
C LEU A 85 54.33 31.98 -19.06
N ILE A 86 54.96 32.07 -20.24
CA ILE A 86 56.15 31.28 -20.61
C ILE A 86 57.33 31.63 -19.70
N GLU A 87 57.51 32.91 -19.36
CA GLU A 87 58.59 33.37 -18.47
C GLU A 87 58.39 32.91 -17.02
N VAL A 88 57.15 32.93 -16.53
CA VAL A 88 56.75 32.42 -15.20
C VAL A 88 56.85 30.90 -15.13
N THR A 89 56.37 30.17 -16.15
CA THR A 89 56.47 28.70 -16.22
C THR A 89 57.89 28.19 -16.52
N GLY A 90 58.77 29.03 -17.08
CA GLY A 90 60.20 28.74 -17.26
C GLY A 90 61.06 28.98 -16.01
N SER A 91 60.55 29.72 -15.02
CA SER A 91 61.25 30.04 -13.77
C SER A 91 61.23 28.87 -12.80
N LYS A 92 62.26 28.03 -12.86
CA LYS A 92 62.44 26.91 -11.91
C LYS A 92 62.52 27.34 -10.44
N SER A 93 62.86 28.60 -10.14
CA SER A 93 62.99 29.07 -8.74
C SER A 93 61.65 29.40 -8.08
N SER A 94 60.65 29.85 -8.85
CA SER A 94 59.29 30.11 -8.36
C SER A 94 58.53 28.81 -8.12
N ASP A 95 58.68 27.83 -9.02
CA ASP A 95 58.12 26.49 -8.84
C ASP A 95 58.78 25.74 -7.68
N GLU A 96 60.10 25.87 -7.48
CA GLU A 96 60.78 25.20 -6.37
C GLU A 96 60.42 25.82 -5.02
N ALA A 97 60.26 27.15 -4.94
CA ALA A 97 59.77 27.82 -3.74
C ALA A 97 58.30 27.46 -3.46
N THR A 98 57.44 27.48 -4.47
CA THR A 98 56.02 27.10 -4.35
C THR A 98 55.88 25.65 -3.94
N ARG A 99 56.63 24.72 -4.53
CA ARG A 99 56.66 23.30 -4.10
C ARG A 99 57.19 23.10 -2.68
N LYS A 100 58.18 23.91 -2.24
CA LYS A 100 58.66 23.87 -0.84
C LYS A 100 57.61 24.41 0.13
N PHE A 101 56.87 25.46 -0.25
CA PHE A 101 55.75 25.98 0.53
C PHE A 101 54.55 25.03 0.53
N GLU A 102 54.19 24.43 -0.59
CA GLU A 102 53.17 23.38 -0.72
C GLU A 102 53.54 22.17 0.14
N GLY A 103 54.78 21.68 0.06
CA GLY A 103 55.26 20.58 0.90
C GLY A 103 55.32 20.93 2.39
N GLY A 104 55.55 22.20 2.74
CA GLY A 104 55.45 22.70 4.11
C GLY A 104 54.00 22.81 4.60
N MET A 105 53.11 23.32 3.75
CA MET A 105 51.68 23.48 4.02
C MET A 105 50.97 22.14 4.12
N GLU A 106 51.35 21.17 3.28
CA GLU A 106 50.84 19.80 3.35
C GLU A 106 51.28 19.10 4.63
N LYS A 107 52.52 19.30 5.09
CA LYS A 107 52.98 18.81 6.40
C LYS A 107 52.23 19.47 7.55
N LEU A 108 52.00 20.78 7.49
CA LEU A 108 51.24 21.52 8.50
C LEU A 108 49.79 21.02 8.54
N TRP A 109 49.15 20.86 7.39
CA TRP A 109 47.80 20.31 7.29
C TRP A 109 47.71 18.87 7.82
N ARG A 110 48.67 18.01 7.49
CA ARG A 110 48.75 16.64 8.06
C ARG A 110 48.91 16.66 9.58
N LEU A 111 49.70 17.57 10.12
CA LEU A 111 49.88 17.73 11.57
C LEU A 111 48.61 18.25 12.24
N GLU A 112 47.93 19.23 11.64
CA GLU A 112 46.63 19.74 12.13
C GLU A 112 45.56 18.66 12.11
N MET A 113 45.49 17.86 11.03
CA MET A 113 44.60 16.70 10.93
C MET A 113 44.91 15.63 11.98
N ALA A 114 46.19 15.28 12.15
CA ALA A 114 46.60 14.32 13.17
C ALA A 114 46.30 14.82 14.59
N LYS A 115 46.50 16.12 14.86
CA LYS A 115 46.16 16.75 16.13
C LYS A 115 44.65 16.67 16.38
N GLY A 116 43.83 17.12 15.43
CA GLY A 116 42.36 17.08 15.56
C GLY A 116 41.84 15.65 15.72
N TYR A 117 42.43 14.69 15.02
CA TYR A 117 42.13 13.27 15.16
C TYR A 117 42.40 12.75 16.59
N LEU A 118 43.59 13.06 17.14
CA LEU A 118 43.97 12.65 18.50
C LEU A 118 43.15 13.35 19.57
N GLU A 119 42.86 14.64 19.41
CA GLU A 119 41.99 15.40 20.33
C GLU A 119 40.58 14.81 20.37
N LEU A 120 40.04 14.42 19.22
CA LEU A 120 38.72 13.79 19.17
C LEU A 120 38.73 12.40 19.80
N LEU A 121 39.77 11.59 19.57
CA LEU A 121 39.93 10.29 20.23
C LEU A 121 40.02 10.43 21.75
N ASP A 122 40.83 11.37 22.24
CA ASP A 122 40.99 11.63 23.67
C ASP A 122 39.67 12.09 24.29
N LYS A 123 38.94 12.99 23.61
CA LYS A 123 37.61 13.44 24.04
C LYS A 123 36.62 12.28 24.14
N ILE A 124 36.48 11.49 23.08
CA ILE A 124 35.52 10.37 23.00
C ILE A 124 35.86 9.30 24.06
N HIS A 125 37.15 8.98 24.21
CA HIS A 125 37.62 8.05 25.23
C HIS A 125 37.39 8.58 26.64
N GLY A 126 37.67 9.86 26.88
CA GLY A 126 37.42 10.55 28.15
C GLY A 126 35.95 10.49 28.56
N ILE A 127 35.03 10.84 27.67
CA ILE A 127 33.57 10.78 27.92
C ILE A 127 33.15 9.37 28.36
N SER A 128 33.61 8.33 27.66
CA SER A 128 33.26 6.95 28.00
C SER A 128 33.83 6.52 29.36
N LYS A 129 35.09 6.85 29.62
CA LYS A 129 35.76 6.55 30.90
C LYS A 129 35.08 7.25 32.07
N ASP A 130 34.75 8.54 31.92
CA ASP A 130 34.09 9.33 32.94
C ASP A 130 32.69 8.79 33.23
N ALA A 131 31.92 8.47 32.18
CA ALA A 131 30.60 7.83 32.31
C ALA A 131 30.66 6.51 33.09
N LEU A 132 31.63 5.65 32.78
CA LEU A 132 31.82 4.37 33.48
C LEU A 132 32.23 4.56 34.94
N SER A 133 32.99 5.61 35.26
CA SER A 133 33.43 5.89 36.63
C SER A 133 32.29 6.33 37.55
N ILE A 134 31.27 7.01 37.02
CA ILE A 134 30.13 7.53 37.77
C ILE A 134 28.85 6.69 37.62
N LEU A 135 28.90 5.62 36.84
CA LEU A 135 27.75 4.79 36.47
C LEU A 135 26.84 4.43 37.65
N GLN A 136 27.44 4.01 38.77
CA GLN A 136 26.70 3.59 39.98
C GLN A 136 26.29 4.77 40.88
N SER A 137 27.15 5.79 40.99
CA SER A 137 26.94 6.93 41.90
C SER A 137 25.94 7.95 41.35
N SER A 138 25.96 8.19 40.03
CA SER A 138 25.14 9.17 39.35
C SER A 138 24.68 8.62 37.98
N PRO A 139 23.72 7.68 37.98
CA PRO A 139 23.30 7.00 36.75
C PRO A 139 22.71 7.98 35.71
N GLY A 140 22.04 9.05 36.14
CA GLY A 140 21.50 10.07 35.23
C GLY A 140 22.58 10.87 34.50
N GLU A 141 23.70 11.19 35.18
CA GLU A 141 24.83 11.86 34.52
C GLU A 141 25.60 10.92 33.60
N ALA A 142 25.75 9.64 33.98
CA ALA A 142 26.35 8.63 33.11
C ALA A 142 25.58 8.49 31.78
N LEU A 143 24.24 8.52 31.84
CA LEU A 143 23.39 8.54 30.66
C LEU A 143 23.61 9.80 29.81
N ARG A 144 23.75 10.98 30.43
CA ARG A 144 24.02 12.23 29.70
C ARG A 144 25.32 12.13 28.89
N PHE A 145 26.37 11.56 29.47
CA PHE A 145 27.63 11.32 28.76
C PHE A 145 27.46 10.35 27.59
N TYR A 146 26.64 9.31 27.74
CA TYR A 146 26.31 8.43 26.61
C TYR A 146 25.55 9.16 25.50
N ILE A 147 24.57 10.00 25.84
CA ILE A 147 23.83 10.79 24.84
C ILE A 147 24.78 11.73 24.09
N GLU A 148 25.72 12.39 24.80
CA GLU A 148 26.75 13.22 24.17
C GLU A 148 27.64 12.39 23.23
N LEU A 149 28.13 11.24 23.70
CA LEU A 149 28.96 10.35 22.89
C LEU A 149 28.20 9.87 21.64
N ARG A 150 26.92 9.52 21.79
CA ARG A 150 26.06 9.07 20.69
C ARG A 150 25.88 10.17 19.65
N ALA A 151 25.64 11.40 20.08
CA ALA A 151 25.54 12.56 19.19
C ALA A 151 26.84 12.79 18.40
N ILE A 152 28.00 12.66 19.05
CA ILE A 152 29.30 12.75 18.38
C ILE A 152 29.47 11.63 17.35
N THR A 153 29.13 10.38 17.68
CA THR A 153 29.22 9.25 16.73
C THR A 153 28.32 9.44 15.51
N SER A 154 27.07 9.85 15.69
CA SER A 154 26.15 10.09 14.56
C SER A 154 26.60 11.27 13.69
N ALA A 155 27.18 12.31 14.29
CA ALA A 155 27.80 13.40 13.53
C ALA A 155 29.01 12.90 12.72
N LEU A 156 29.85 12.02 13.29
CA LEU A 156 31.00 11.44 12.60
C LEU A 156 30.58 10.55 11.42
N GLU A 157 29.56 9.72 11.59
CA GLU A 157 28.99 8.91 10.50
C GLU A 157 28.49 9.78 9.34
N SER A 158 27.73 10.85 9.64
CA SER A 158 27.25 11.76 8.59
C SER A 158 28.36 12.52 7.87
N MET A 159 29.39 12.95 8.60
CA MET A 159 30.57 13.60 8.03
C MET A 159 31.41 12.64 7.18
N GLN A 160 31.55 11.38 7.60
CA GLN A 160 32.26 10.36 6.83
C GLN A 160 31.58 10.11 5.47
N MET A 161 30.24 10.06 5.43
CA MET A 161 29.52 9.94 4.17
C MET A 161 29.77 11.14 3.25
N ALA A 162 29.78 12.36 3.79
CA ALA A 162 30.08 13.57 3.03
C ALA A 162 31.56 13.63 2.56
N ALA A 163 32.46 12.95 3.28
CA ALA A 163 33.89 12.88 2.98
C ALA A 163 34.30 11.59 2.24
N GLU A 164 33.37 10.97 1.50
CA GLU A 164 33.62 9.78 0.67
C GLU A 164 34.31 8.61 1.42
N GLY A 165 33.98 8.42 2.70
CA GLY A 165 34.49 7.31 3.51
C GLY A 165 35.78 7.60 4.29
N ALA A 166 36.26 8.84 4.34
CA ALA A 166 37.47 9.22 5.07
C ALA A 166 37.44 8.83 6.57
N ALA A 167 38.62 8.54 7.13
CA ALA A 167 38.84 8.20 8.55
C ALA A 167 37.97 7.04 9.12
N PRO A 168 37.85 5.88 8.43
CA PRO A 168 36.96 4.79 8.85
C PRO A 168 37.27 4.21 10.23
N HIS A 169 38.55 4.17 10.62
CA HIS A 169 38.95 3.63 11.93
C HIS A 169 38.50 4.52 13.09
N LEU A 170 38.38 5.84 12.90
CA LEU A 170 37.89 6.74 13.94
C LEU A 170 36.41 6.51 14.20
N VAL A 171 35.63 6.42 13.13
CA VAL A 171 34.19 6.17 13.19
C VAL A 171 33.93 4.80 13.83
N ASP A 172 34.60 3.74 13.34
CA ASP A 172 34.49 2.39 13.92
C ASP A 172 34.88 2.35 15.41
N TYR A 173 35.97 3.03 15.80
CA TYR A 173 36.36 3.11 17.21
C TYR A 173 35.32 3.85 18.07
N ALA A 174 34.81 4.98 17.58
CA ALA A 174 33.80 5.76 18.28
C ALA A 174 32.48 4.97 18.43
N MET A 175 32.03 4.29 17.38
CA MET A 175 30.85 3.41 17.40
C MET A 175 31.02 2.28 18.42
N LYS A 176 32.14 1.56 18.37
CA LYS A 176 32.45 0.49 19.34
C LYS A 176 32.44 1.00 20.78
N LEU A 177 32.99 2.20 21.01
CA LEU A 177 33.01 2.78 22.34
C LEU A 177 31.61 3.17 22.82
N ALA A 178 30.79 3.74 21.94
CA ALA A 178 29.39 4.05 22.22
C ALA A 178 28.58 2.78 22.53
N ASP A 179 28.74 1.72 21.74
CA ASP A 179 28.07 0.42 21.94
C ASP A 179 28.50 -0.25 23.25
N ASN A 180 29.80 -0.22 23.57
CA ASN A 180 30.32 -0.74 24.83
C ASN A 180 29.75 0.02 26.03
N LEU A 181 29.72 1.36 25.98
CA LEU A 181 29.16 2.19 27.03
C LEU A 181 27.66 1.93 27.20
N LYS A 182 26.91 1.87 26.10
CA LYS A 182 25.49 1.52 26.09
C LYS A 182 25.23 0.16 26.72
N GLY A 183 26.03 -0.85 26.38
CA GLY A 183 25.94 -2.19 26.94
C GLY A 183 26.16 -2.20 28.46
N ALA A 184 27.15 -1.44 28.94
CA ALA A 184 27.40 -1.27 30.38
C ALA A 184 26.24 -0.57 31.10
N LEU A 185 25.73 0.53 30.53
CA LEU A 185 24.57 1.27 31.08
C LEU A 185 23.33 0.39 31.12
N ARG A 186 22.99 -0.28 30.02
CA ARG A 186 21.84 -1.19 29.92
C ARG A 186 21.93 -2.27 31.00
N LYS A 187 23.09 -2.91 31.13
CA LYS A 187 23.30 -3.98 32.12
C LYS A 187 23.05 -3.49 33.55
N GLU A 188 23.58 -2.32 33.90
CA GLU A 188 23.40 -1.75 35.25
C GLU A 188 21.94 -1.33 35.48
N TYR A 189 21.31 -0.64 34.53
CA TYR A 189 19.93 -0.17 34.69
C TYR A 189 18.93 -1.32 34.73
N SER A 190 19.08 -2.32 33.85
CA SER A 190 18.27 -3.55 33.86
C SER A 190 18.39 -4.28 35.19
N LYS A 191 19.61 -4.43 35.73
CA LYS A 191 19.83 -5.07 37.04
C LYS A 191 19.11 -4.34 38.17
N ASN A 192 19.19 -3.00 38.20
CA ASN A 192 18.52 -2.21 39.22
C ASN A 192 16.99 -2.26 39.07
N LEU A 193 16.48 -2.19 37.83
CA LEU A 193 15.04 -2.37 37.56
C LEU A 193 14.55 -3.74 38.03
N GLN A 194 15.26 -4.83 37.71
CA GLN A 194 14.93 -6.19 38.17
C GLN A 194 14.88 -6.28 39.69
N THR A 195 15.85 -5.68 40.39
CA THR A 195 15.87 -5.64 41.87
C THR A 195 14.62 -4.95 42.44
N VAL A 196 14.15 -3.87 41.79
CA VAL A 196 12.91 -3.18 42.19
C VAL A 196 11.69 -4.04 41.86
N LEU A 197 11.64 -4.67 40.70
CA LEU A 197 10.54 -5.56 40.29
C LEU A 197 10.39 -6.75 41.25
N GLU A 198 11.48 -7.34 41.71
CA GLU A 198 11.47 -8.38 42.74
C GLU A 198 10.85 -7.88 44.06
N ARG A 199 11.24 -6.69 44.51
CA ARG A 199 10.66 -6.05 45.72
C ARG A 199 9.19 -5.71 45.55
N MET A 200 8.76 -5.36 44.34
CA MET A 200 7.35 -5.15 43.97
C MET A 200 6.53 -6.44 43.93
N ASN A 201 7.17 -7.60 44.08
CA ASN A 201 6.61 -8.92 43.79
C ASN A 201 6.14 -9.07 42.34
N TRP A 202 6.70 -8.34 41.37
CA TRP A 202 6.33 -8.51 39.96
C TRP A 202 6.75 -9.90 39.46
N PRO A 203 5.92 -10.62 38.67
CA PRO A 203 4.59 -10.28 38.16
C PRO A 203 3.43 -10.90 38.99
N SER A 204 3.51 -10.99 40.31
CA SER A 204 2.39 -11.48 41.13
C SER A 204 1.14 -10.59 41.00
N ARG A 205 -0.05 -11.12 41.30
CA ARG A 205 -1.28 -10.31 41.40
C ARG A 205 -1.26 -9.38 42.62
N ASP A 206 -0.53 -9.78 43.66
CA ASP A 206 -0.34 -8.99 44.89
C ASP A 206 0.88 -8.05 44.74
N LEU A 207 0.80 -7.14 43.77
CA LEU A 207 1.84 -6.16 43.51
C LEU A 207 1.93 -5.17 44.68
N LYS A 208 3.15 -4.93 45.15
CA LYS A 208 3.42 -3.84 46.09
C LYS A 208 3.63 -2.55 45.31
N THR A 209 2.75 -1.59 45.51
CA THR A 209 2.75 -0.30 44.82
C THR A 209 2.90 0.87 45.79
N ASP A 210 3.71 0.70 46.83
CA ASP A 210 4.03 1.77 47.77
C ASP A 210 4.74 2.92 47.05
N SER A 211 4.38 4.17 47.37
CA SER A 211 4.95 5.37 46.72
C SER A 211 6.48 5.34 46.53
N PRO A 212 7.31 5.07 47.55
CA PRO A 212 8.77 5.08 47.38
C PRO A 212 9.26 4.00 46.41
N LEU A 213 8.57 2.85 46.36
CA LEU A 213 8.95 1.74 45.48
C LEU A 213 8.57 2.04 44.02
N ILE A 214 7.41 2.69 43.82
CA ILE A 214 7.01 3.21 42.51
C ILE A 214 7.97 4.28 42.03
N ASP A 215 8.39 5.21 42.89
CA ASP A 215 9.36 6.26 42.52
C ASP A 215 10.71 5.66 42.07
N GLU A 216 11.18 4.62 42.77
CA GLU A 216 12.37 3.85 42.36
C GLU A 216 12.17 3.15 41.01
N TRP A 217 11.01 2.51 40.79
CA TRP A 217 10.68 1.87 39.51
C TRP A 217 10.60 2.87 38.36
N GLN A 218 9.95 4.01 38.58
CA GLN A 218 9.84 5.10 37.60
C GLN A 218 11.21 5.62 37.19
N LYS A 219 12.10 5.84 38.17
CA LYS A 219 13.48 6.30 37.92
C LYS A 219 14.22 5.38 36.94
N TRP A 220 14.24 4.07 37.20
CA TRP A 220 14.97 3.13 36.35
C TRP A 220 14.29 2.91 35.00
N THR A 221 12.97 2.92 34.98
CA THR A 221 12.17 2.89 33.74
C THR A 221 12.52 4.07 32.84
N GLU A 222 12.50 5.30 33.37
CA GLU A 222 12.84 6.51 32.63
C GLU A 222 14.29 6.52 32.10
N LEU A 223 15.24 5.98 32.86
CA LEU A 223 16.63 5.86 32.41
C LEU A 223 16.78 4.87 31.26
N LEU A 224 16.09 3.72 31.32
CA LEU A 224 16.09 2.74 30.23
C LEU A 224 15.38 3.24 28.98
N LEU A 225 14.29 4.00 29.12
CA LEU A 225 13.62 4.65 27.99
C LEU A 225 14.59 5.58 27.26
N GLN A 226 15.19 6.53 27.98
CA GLN A 226 16.14 7.48 27.41
C GLN A 226 17.39 6.82 26.81
N LEU A 227 17.86 5.71 27.38
CA LEU A 227 18.96 4.94 26.81
C LEU A 227 18.61 4.39 25.43
N HIS A 228 17.34 4.03 25.20
CA HIS A 228 16.86 3.42 23.97
C HIS A 228 16.46 4.44 22.89
N GLU A 229 16.00 5.63 23.28
CA GLU A 229 15.49 6.68 22.38
C GLU A 229 16.39 6.94 21.15
N PRO A 230 17.72 7.10 21.27
CA PRO A 230 18.57 7.35 20.11
C PRO A 230 18.50 6.23 19.05
N ASP A 231 18.37 4.97 19.46
CA ASP A 231 18.31 3.85 18.51
C ASP A 231 16.98 3.82 17.77
N ILE A 232 15.89 4.08 18.49
CA ILE A 232 14.54 4.13 17.90
C ILE A 232 14.49 5.25 16.87
N VAL A 233 15.02 6.43 17.19
CA VAL A 233 15.09 7.56 16.25
C VAL A 233 15.93 7.21 15.02
N SER A 234 17.12 6.62 15.20
CA SER A 234 17.96 6.19 14.08
C SER A 234 17.25 5.17 13.18
N GLN A 235 16.62 4.14 13.76
CA GLN A 235 15.87 3.13 13.00
C GLN A 235 14.65 3.74 12.29
N ALA A 236 13.88 4.57 12.98
CA ALA A 236 12.71 5.23 12.42
C ALA A 236 13.06 6.19 11.26
N ALA A 237 14.23 6.83 11.31
CA ALA A 237 14.75 7.70 10.26
C ALA A 237 15.15 6.92 9.00
N LEU A 238 15.85 5.78 9.16
CA LEU A 238 16.23 4.90 8.03
C LEU A 238 15.00 4.40 7.25
N LEU A 239 13.91 4.12 7.96
CA LEU A 239 12.69 3.56 7.38
C LEU A 239 11.74 4.63 6.78
N GLN A 240 12.06 5.93 6.83
CA GLN A 240 11.19 7.03 6.32
C GLN A 240 10.83 6.92 4.84
N GLY A 241 11.62 6.20 4.03
CA GLY A 241 11.34 5.97 2.61
C GLY A 241 10.58 4.68 2.29
N GLU A 242 10.41 3.76 3.24
CA GLU A 242 9.79 2.46 2.98
C GLU A 242 8.27 2.52 3.12
N LYS A 243 7.57 1.98 2.11
CA LYS A 243 6.11 1.80 2.12
C LYS A 243 5.67 0.58 2.94
N GLU A 244 6.62 -0.18 3.49
CA GLU A 244 6.33 -1.39 4.26
C GLU A 244 5.97 -1.09 5.72
N HIS A 245 5.41 -2.10 6.39
CA HIS A 245 4.90 -2.02 7.76
C HIS A 245 6.08 -1.94 8.71
N ARG A 246 6.09 -0.95 9.61
CA ARG A 246 7.16 -0.85 10.59
C ARG A 246 6.82 -1.72 11.79
N ASN A 247 7.73 -2.62 12.10
CA ASN A 247 7.66 -3.27 13.41
C ASN A 247 8.04 -2.23 14.46
N ILE A 248 7.12 -1.90 15.34
CA ILE A 248 7.39 -0.99 16.46
C ILE A 248 8.35 -1.71 17.43
N PRO A 249 9.48 -1.09 17.79
CA PRO A 249 10.46 -1.71 18.65
C PRO A 249 9.91 -1.90 20.06
N VAL A 250 10.29 -3.00 20.71
CA VAL A 250 9.97 -3.22 22.12
C VAL A 250 10.85 -2.31 22.97
N LEU A 251 10.25 -1.58 23.90
CA LEU A 251 10.97 -0.69 24.80
C LEU A 251 11.78 -1.49 25.83
N LEU A 252 13.05 -1.13 26.05
CA LEU A 252 13.93 -1.78 27.03
C LEU A 252 13.30 -2.06 28.41
N PRO A 253 12.63 -1.12 29.09
CA PRO A 253 12.02 -1.44 30.39
C PRO A 253 10.90 -2.48 30.27
N LEU A 254 10.16 -2.51 29.15
CA LEU A 254 9.14 -3.51 28.90
C LEU A 254 9.74 -4.88 28.55
N GLU A 255 10.92 -4.93 27.90
CA GLU A 255 11.66 -6.19 27.72
C GLU A 255 11.97 -6.84 29.08
N GLU A 256 12.44 -6.04 30.05
CA GLU A 256 12.74 -6.52 31.41
C GLU A 256 11.48 -6.98 32.15
N MET A 257 10.38 -6.23 32.03
CA MET A 257 9.12 -6.56 32.71
C MET A 257 8.40 -7.78 32.09
N VAL A 258 8.50 -7.97 30.78
CA VAL A 258 7.90 -9.12 30.07
C VAL A 258 8.76 -10.38 30.23
N HIS A 259 10.07 -10.26 30.45
CA HIS A 259 10.97 -11.42 30.59
C HIS A 259 10.46 -12.54 31.54
N PRO A 260 10.05 -12.26 32.79
CA PRO A 260 9.50 -13.31 33.66
C PRO A 260 8.15 -13.89 33.16
N LEU A 261 7.37 -13.11 32.41
CA LEU A 261 6.13 -13.58 31.77
C LEU A 261 6.46 -14.54 30.62
N ASP A 262 7.45 -14.20 29.79
CA ASP A 262 7.95 -15.03 28.70
C ASP A 262 8.55 -16.36 29.20
N LEU A 263 9.32 -16.34 30.28
CA LEU A 263 9.83 -17.56 30.91
C LEU A 263 8.68 -18.47 31.37
N ARG A 264 7.66 -17.90 32.00
CA ARG A 264 6.48 -18.66 32.44
C ARG A 264 5.68 -19.20 31.27
N PHE A 265 5.49 -18.40 30.22
CA PHE A 265 4.85 -18.82 28.98
C PHE A 265 5.59 -19.99 28.35
N LYS A 266 6.91 -19.89 28.18
CA LYS A 266 7.76 -20.96 27.63
C LYS A 266 7.67 -22.22 28.47
N TYR A 267 7.65 -22.09 29.80
CA TYR A 267 7.48 -23.23 30.70
C TYR A 267 6.15 -23.97 30.48
N HIS A 268 5.04 -23.28 30.20
CA HIS A 268 3.73 -23.90 30.00
C HIS A 268 3.47 -24.35 28.55
N PHE A 269 3.94 -23.60 27.56
CA PHE A 269 3.59 -23.78 26.15
C PHE A 269 4.74 -24.30 25.28
N SER A 270 5.79 -24.84 25.90
CA SER A 270 6.89 -25.54 25.22
C SER A 270 7.16 -26.90 25.85
N GLY A 271 7.90 -27.76 25.14
CA GLY A 271 8.27 -29.11 25.60
C GLY A 271 7.06 -30.03 25.74
N GLU A 272 7.13 -31.00 26.66
CA GLU A 272 6.14 -32.08 26.82
C GLU A 272 5.02 -31.77 27.83
N LYS A 273 4.74 -30.48 28.09
CA LYS A 273 3.68 -30.13 29.04
C LYS A 273 2.29 -30.43 28.48
N PRO A 274 1.31 -30.85 29.31
CA PRO A 274 -0.08 -31.07 28.88
C PRO A 274 -0.75 -29.82 28.30
N THR A 275 -0.24 -28.63 28.64
CA THR A 275 -0.69 -27.33 28.15
C THR A 275 -0.12 -26.98 26.77
N ASN A 276 0.94 -27.66 26.31
CA ASN A 276 1.51 -27.49 24.98
C ASN A 276 0.82 -28.42 23.97
N ARG A 277 -0.39 -28.06 23.57
CA ARG A 277 -1.22 -28.85 22.65
C ARG A 277 -1.31 -28.20 21.28
N LEU A 278 -0.95 -28.96 20.24
CA LEU A 278 -1.03 -28.50 18.84
C LEU A 278 -2.47 -28.29 18.37
N ASP A 279 -3.42 -29.04 18.94
CA ASP A 279 -4.85 -28.95 18.66
C ASP A 279 -5.59 -27.88 19.49
N LYS A 280 -4.87 -27.22 20.41
CA LYS A 280 -5.41 -26.19 21.28
C LYS A 280 -4.59 -24.89 21.27
N PRO A 281 -4.40 -24.25 20.10
CA PRO A 281 -3.71 -22.97 20.01
C PRO A 281 -4.39 -21.86 20.83
N GLU A 282 -5.71 -21.95 21.05
CA GLU A 282 -6.45 -21.02 21.91
C GLU A 282 -5.85 -20.92 23.32
N TYR A 283 -5.19 -21.96 23.85
CA TYR A 283 -4.65 -21.94 25.21
C TYR A 283 -3.52 -20.92 25.38
N PHE A 284 -2.58 -20.84 24.43
CA PHE A 284 -1.48 -19.89 24.54
C PHE A 284 -1.90 -18.48 24.11
N LEU A 285 -2.84 -18.38 23.16
CA LEU A 285 -3.40 -17.11 22.71
C LEU A 285 -4.22 -16.45 23.83
N SER A 286 -5.16 -17.17 24.44
CA SER A 286 -5.93 -16.67 25.59
C SER A 286 -5.04 -16.35 26.79
N HIS A 287 -3.95 -17.10 27.01
CA HIS A 287 -3.00 -16.75 28.05
C HIS A 287 -2.38 -15.37 27.84
N ILE A 288 -2.03 -15.01 26.61
CA ILE A 288 -1.50 -13.67 26.30
C ILE A 288 -2.59 -12.62 26.54
N ILE A 289 -3.84 -12.87 26.13
CA ILE A 289 -4.98 -11.99 26.43
C ILE A 289 -5.16 -11.81 27.94
N ASP A 290 -5.02 -12.87 28.74
CA ASP A 290 -5.09 -12.81 30.20
C ASP A 290 -3.97 -11.95 30.80
N LEU A 291 -2.75 -12.00 30.23
CA LEU A 291 -1.65 -11.12 30.63
C LEU A 291 -1.96 -9.64 30.34
N VAL A 292 -2.61 -9.34 29.20
CA VAL A 292 -3.07 -7.97 28.91
C VAL A 292 -4.14 -7.53 29.90
N ASN A 293 -5.17 -8.37 30.12
CA ASN A 293 -6.24 -8.12 31.09
C ASN A 293 -5.70 -7.89 32.50
N THR A 294 -4.73 -8.69 32.94
CA THR A 294 -4.22 -8.67 34.33
C THR A 294 -3.39 -7.42 34.62
N TYR A 295 -2.53 -6.99 33.69
CA TYR A 295 -1.53 -5.94 33.98
C TYR A 295 -1.75 -4.61 33.26
N SER A 296 -2.72 -4.50 32.33
CA SER A 296 -3.04 -3.24 31.64
C SER A 296 -3.27 -2.07 32.61
N GLY A 297 -4.01 -2.29 33.70
CA GLY A 297 -4.28 -1.27 34.72
C GLY A 297 -3.01 -0.73 35.40
N PHE A 298 -1.99 -1.56 35.59
CA PHE A 298 -0.69 -1.13 36.12
C PHE A 298 0.00 -0.17 35.13
N PHE A 299 0.10 -0.56 33.86
CA PHE A 299 0.75 0.27 32.85
C PHE A 299 -0.01 1.58 32.60
N MET A 300 -1.34 1.55 32.60
CA MET A 300 -2.14 2.78 32.51
C MET A 300 -1.91 3.71 33.69
N SER A 301 -1.80 3.16 34.91
CA SER A 301 -1.69 3.98 36.13
C SER A 301 -0.29 4.56 36.34
N TYR A 302 0.76 3.80 35.99
CA TYR A 302 2.13 4.14 36.36
C TYR A 302 3.05 4.42 35.17
N LEU A 303 2.87 3.77 34.02
CA LEU A 303 3.72 3.98 32.84
C LEU A 303 3.18 5.09 31.94
N GLN A 304 1.86 5.21 31.77
CA GLN A 304 1.26 6.26 30.92
C GLN A 304 1.67 7.67 31.35
N PRO A 305 1.70 8.05 32.65
CA PRO A 305 2.14 9.39 33.04
C PRO A 305 3.60 9.69 32.66
N ILE A 306 4.47 8.67 32.64
CA ILE A 306 5.85 8.80 32.17
C ILE A 306 5.85 9.08 30.67
N PHE A 307 5.06 8.32 29.92
CA PHE A 307 4.92 8.47 28.47
C PHE A 307 4.36 9.85 28.09
N ASP A 308 3.31 10.31 28.78
CA ASP A 308 2.72 11.63 28.56
C ASP A 308 3.76 12.74 28.73
N LYS A 309 4.54 12.70 29.81
CA LYS A 309 5.62 13.66 30.07
C LYS A 309 6.73 13.60 29.02
N ARG A 310 7.08 12.40 28.55
CA ARG A 310 8.12 12.18 27.54
C ARG A 310 7.66 12.66 26.15
N SER A 311 6.40 12.39 25.79
CA SER A 311 5.80 12.77 24.50
C SER A 311 5.87 14.27 24.23
N LEU A 312 5.89 15.10 25.29
CA LEU A 312 6.03 16.56 25.19
C LEU A 312 7.45 17.03 24.87
N ASN A 313 8.47 16.20 25.16
CA ASN A 313 9.88 16.60 25.13
C ASN A 313 10.76 15.68 24.26
N CYS A 314 10.16 14.77 23.48
CA CYS A 314 10.88 13.81 22.66
C CYS A 314 10.87 14.19 21.17
N ASP A 315 11.71 13.51 20.38
CA ASP A 315 11.64 13.59 18.91
C ASP A 315 10.25 13.14 18.42
N ARG A 316 9.74 13.76 17.35
CA ARG A 316 8.44 13.41 16.74
C ARG A 316 8.37 11.94 16.32
N LEU A 317 9.50 11.33 15.97
CA LEU A 317 9.59 9.92 15.60
C LEU A 317 9.34 8.96 16.76
N LEU A 318 9.40 9.44 18.01
CA LEU A 318 9.14 8.65 19.22
C LEU A 318 7.66 8.68 19.64
N LEU A 319 6.86 9.60 19.09
CA LEU A 319 5.45 9.75 19.47
C LEU A 319 4.62 8.46 19.36
N PRO A 320 4.77 7.60 18.32
CA PRO A 320 3.99 6.37 18.24
C PRO A 320 4.22 5.46 19.45
N VAL A 321 5.47 5.40 19.92
CA VAL A 321 5.90 4.55 21.02
C VAL A 321 5.41 5.08 22.38
N TYR A 322 5.34 6.40 22.54
CA TYR A 322 4.85 7.05 23.76
C TYR A 322 3.36 7.41 23.74
N SER A 323 2.63 6.99 22.72
CA SER A 323 1.20 7.31 22.59
C SER A 323 0.36 6.63 23.68
N ASN A 324 0.62 5.34 23.92
CA ASN A 324 -0.17 4.51 24.80
C ASN A 324 0.70 3.41 25.44
N ALA A 325 0.77 3.40 26.77
CA ALA A 325 1.54 2.45 27.55
C ALA A 325 1.03 1.01 27.41
N VAL A 326 -0.29 0.81 27.29
CA VAL A 326 -0.88 -0.50 27.05
C VAL A 326 -0.52 -1.01 25.65
N PHE A 327 -0.47 -0.13 24.65
CA PHE A 327 -0.05 -0.54 23.30
C PHE A 327 1.42 -0.95 23.29
N SER A 328 2.30 -0.19 23.94
CA SER A 328 3.70 -0.59 24.09
C SER A 328 3.85 -1.92 24.86
N TYR A 329 3.02 -2.17 25.87
CA TYR A 329 2.99 -3.44 26.59
C TYR A 329 2.50 -4.61 25.71
N ILE A 330 1.41 -4.43 24.95
CA ILE A 330 0.95 -5.42 23.96
C ILE A 330 2.07 -5.70 22.95
N THR A 331 2.71 -4.65 22.42
CA THR A 331 3.87 -4.76 21.51
C THR A 331 4.97 -5.63 22.10
N ALA A 332 5.24 -5.49 23.40
CA ALA A 332 6.25 -6.27 24.12
C ALA A 332 5.86 -7.74 24.33
N LEU A 333 4.58 -8.09 24.34
CA LEU A 333 4.09 -9.47 24.45
C LEU A 333 4.09 -10.20 23.09
N LEU A 334 3.85 -9.50 21.98
CA LEU A 334 3.73 -10.13 20.65
C LEU A 334 4.95 -11.00 20.22
N PRO A 335 6.22 -10.67 20.53
CA PRO A 335 7.36 -11.55 20.22
C PRO A 335 7.23 -12.97 20.77
N MET A 336 6.63 -13.13 21.95
CA MET A 336 6.35 -14.43 22.56
C MET A 336 5.40 -15.27 21.70
N ALA A 337 4.31 -14.65 21.23
CA ALA A 337 3.36 -15.28 20.31
C ALA A 337 4.04 -15.66 18.99
N ARG A 338 4.79 -14.73 18.38
CA ARG A 338 5.51 -14.95 17.12
C ARG A 338 6.44 -16.15 17.22
N GLN A 339 7.27 -16.21 18.25
CA GLN A 339 8.19 -17.33 18.47
C GLN A 339 7.42 -18.66 18.58
N LYS A 340 6.29 -18.68 19.29
CA LYS A 340 5.47 -19.87 19.43
C LYS A 340 4.81 -20.29 18.11
N ILE A 341 4.31 -19.33 17.34
CA ILE A 341 3.68 -19.56 16.03
C ILE A 341 4.68 -20.16 15.06
N SER A 342 5.84 -19.51 14.85
CA SER A 342 6.85 -19.98 13.90
C SER A 342 7.41 -21.36 14.29
N ALA A 343 7.45 -21.69 15.59
CA ALA A 343 7.84 -23.02 16.06
C ALA A 343 6.73 -24.08 15.88
N THR A 344 5.45 -23.68 15.87
CA THR A 344 4.31 -24.61 15.83
C THR A 344 3.90 -24.97 14.40
N LEU A 345 3.92 -23.99 13.48
CA LEU A 345 3.45 -24.15 12.10
C LEU A 345 4.07 -25.35 11.36
N PRO A 346 5.39 -25.58 11.38
CA PRO A 346 5.99 -26.73 10.69
C PRO A 346 5.46 -28.09 11.17
N HIS A 347 4.99 -28.18 12.42
CA HIS A 347 4.48 -29.42 13.00
C HIS A 347 3.02 -29.68 12.66
N ILE A 348 2.24 -28.66 12.33
CA ILE A 348 0.81 -28.78 11.98
C ILE A 348 0.54 -28.66 10.48
N ALA A 349 1.54 -28.26 9.69
CA ALA A 349 1.44 -28.05 8.25
C ALA A 349 0.80 -29.24 7.50
N ASN A 350 1.17 -30.47 7.84
CA ASN A 350 0.67 -31.69 7.20
C ASN A 350 -0.65 -32.21 7.80
N HIS A 351 -1.28 -31.45 8.69
CA HIS A 351 -2.53 -31.81 9.37
C HIS A 351 -3.60 -30.75 9.04
N PRO A 352 -4.40 -30.93 7.97
CA PRO A 352 -5.32 -29.93 7.47
C PRO A 352 -6.26 -29.34 8.54
N GLN A 353 -6.82 -30.18 9.41
CA GLN A 353 -7.73 -29.73 10.47
C GLN A 353 -7.01 -28.86 11.51
N LEU A 354 -5.77 -29.21 11.86
CA LEU A 354 -4.97 -28.45 12.83
C LEU A 354 -4.53 -27.11 12.23
N LEU A 355 -4.07 -27.10 10.97
CA LEU A 355 -3.66 -25.88 10.28
C LEU A 355 -4.84 -24.91 10.14
N SER A 356 -5.99 -25.39 9.67
CA SER A 356 -7.20 -24.58 9.54
C SER A 356 -7.63 -24.00 10.89
N HIS A 357 -7.76 -24.84 11.93
CA HIS A 357 -8.12 -24.39 13.28
C HIS A 357 -7.13 -23.33 13.80
N PHE A 358 -5.83 -23.57 13.63
CA PHE A 358 -4.79 -22.65 14.09
C PHE A 358 -4.88 -21.25 13.47
N ILE A 359 -5.09 -21.17 12.15
CA ILE A 359 -5.23 -19.87 11.47
C ILE A 359 -6.51 -19.16 11.90
N HIS A 360 -7.61 -19.88 12.14
CA HIS A 360 -8.85 -19.29 12.65
C HIS A 360 -8.68 -18.72 14.07
N GLU A 361 -8.05 -19.47 14.97
CA GLU A 361 -7.76 -18.97 16.33
C GLU A 361 -6.81 -17.76 16.30
N LEU A 362 -5.87 -17.72 15.35
CA LEU A 362 -5.00 -16.56 15.16
C LEU A 362 -5.77 -15.32 14.66
N MET A 363 -6.72 -15.52 13.74
CA MET A 363 -7.62 -14.45 13.29
C MET A 363 -8.48 -13.93 14.44
N GLN A 364 -9.00 -14.81 15.28
CA GLN A 364 -9.77 -14.41 16.46
C GLN A 364 -8.90 -13.61 17.44
N PHE A 365 -7.68 -14.08 17.72
CA PHE A 365 -6.73 -13.34 18.58
C PHE A 365 -6.43 -11.93 18.03
N ASP A 366 -6.23 -11.80 16.72
CA ASP A 366 -5.98 -10.50 16.10
C ASP A 366 -7.18 -9.56 16.24
N SER A 367 -8.40 -10.07 16.05
CA SER A 367 -9.64 -9.33 16.27
C SER A 367 -9.81 -8.93 17.74
N ASP A 368 -9.56 -9.83 18.69
CA ASP A 368 -9.65 -9.53 20.12
C ASP A 368 -8.68 -8.40 20.53
N ILE A 369 -7.42 -8.47 20.08
CA ILE A 369 -6.42 -7.42 20.32
C ILE A 369 -6.84 -6.09 19.68
N ARG A 370 -7.36 -6.11 18.45
CA ARG A 370 -7.75 -4.90 17.73
C ARG A 370 -9.01 -4.26 18.30
N ASP A 371 -10.05 -5.04 18.50
CA ASP A 371 -11.40 -4.53 18.74
C ASP A 371 -11.66 -4.33 20.25
N THR A 372 -11.11 -5.21 21.10
CA THR A 372 -11.26 -5.07 22.57
C THR A 372 -10.32 -4.03 23.14
N TRP A 373 -9.06 -4.01 22.67
CA TRP A 373 -8.04 -3.09 23.21
C TRP A 373 -7.80 -1.87 22.34
N GLY A 374 -8.42 -1.77 21.17
CA GLY A 374 -8.19 -0.67 20.23
C GLY A 374 -6.75 -0.62 19.70
N TYR A 375 -6.01 -1.74 19.76
CA TYR A 375 -4.56 -1.77 19.58
C TYR A 375 -4.17 -1.30 18.17
N THR A 376 -3.68 -0.06 18.11
CA THR A 376 -3.34 0.68 16.90
C THR A 376 -2.04 1.43 17.16
N PRO A 377 -0.90 0.72 17.16
CA PRO A 377 0.35 1.27 17.68
C PRO A 377 1.01 2.25 16.70
N GLU A 378 0.55 2.30 15.43
CA GLU A 378 0.89 3.33 14.46
C GLU A 378 -0.28 4.31 14.25
N PHE A 379 0.01 5.62 14.14
CA PHE A 379 -1.01 6.65 13.93
C PHE A 379 -1.61 6.68 12.52
N SER A 380 -0.96 6.08 11.52
CA SER A 380 -1.46 6.06 10.14
C SER A 380 -2.22 4.78 9.85
N HIS A 381 -3.48 4.91 9.40
CA HIS A 381 -4.33 3.79 9.01
C HIS A 381 -3.65 2.85 7.98
N ASP A 382 -2.89 3.40 7.04
CA ASP A 382 -2.17 2.63 6.01
C ASP A 382 -1.01 1.77 6.56
N ARG A 383 -0.57 2.04 7.79
CA ARG A 383 0.50 1.30 8.49
C ARG A 383 0.02 0.70 9.81
N ALA A 384 -1.30 0.55 9.98
CA ALA A 384 -1.86 -0.09 11.16
C ALA A 384 -1.34 -1.54 11.29
N TRP A 385 -1.28 -2.02 12.53
CA TRP A 385 -0.90 -3.40 12.79
C TRP A 385 -1.86 -4.38 12.11
N LYS A 386 -1.33 -5.18 11.17
CA LYS A 386 -2.12 -6.08 10.32
C LYS A 386 -2.50 -7.41 10.96
N GLY A 387 -2.08 -7.65 12.21
CA GLY A 387 -2.30 -8.90 12.91
C GLY A 387 -1.18 -9.92 12.74
N LEU A 388 -1.05 -10.84 13.69
CA LEU A 388 -0.15 -11.99 13.60
C LEU A 388 -0.56 -12.95 12.47
N THR A 389 -1.85 -13.00 12.13
CA THR A 389 -2.36 -13.76 10.98
C THR A 389 -1.73 -13.24 9.70
N TRP A 390 -1.66 -11.92 9.52
CA TRP A 390 -1.03 -11.35 8.34
C TRP A 390 0.46 -11.63 8.29
N GLU A 391 1.16 -11.51 9.42
CA GLU A 391 2.58 -11.86 9.49
C GLU A 391 2.81 -13.33 9.10
N THR A 392 1.98 -14.23 9.62
CA THR A 392 2.05 -15.68 9.32
C THR A 392 1.75 -15.98 7.86
N LEU A 393 0.66 -15.43 7.31
CA LEU A 393 0.22 -15.76 5.97
C LEU A 393 1.05 -15.05 4.88
N VAL A 394 1.55 -13.83 5.15
CA VAL A 394 2.27 -13.01 4.17
C VAL A 394 3.78 -13.02 4.38
N LYS A 395 4.28 -12.77 5.60
CA LYS A 395 5.73 -12.72 5.84
C LYS A 395 6.35 -14.12 5.91
N GLU A 396 5.64 -15.09 6.47
CA GLU A 396 6.09 -16.48 6.58
C GLU A 396 5.58 -17.40 5.45
N ASP A 397 4.84 -16.85 4.47
CA ASP A 397 4.40 -17.52 3.23
C ASP A 397 3.53 -18.79 3.42
N TRP A 398 2.71 -18.84 4.48
CA TRP A 398 1.80 -19.98 4.74
C TRP A 398 0.46 -19.91 4.01
N PHE A 399 0.16 -18.82 3.30
CA PHE A 399 -1.16 -18.59 2.70
C PHE A 399 -1.57 -19.65 1.68
N ALA A 400 -0.69 -20.01 0.75
CA ALA A 400 -1.03 -20.93 -0.34
C ALA A 400 -1.45 -22.32 0.18
N GLN A 401 -0.73 -22.82 1.19
CA GLN A 401 -1.02 -24.10 1.81
C GLN A 401 -2.35 -24.07 2.59
N TRP A 402 -2.60 -23.02 3.36
CA TRP A 402 -3.86 -22.86 4.08
C TRP A 402 -5.05 -22.71 3.11
N LEU A 403 -4.92 -21.91 2.06
CA LEU A 403 -5.95 -21.74 1.03
C LEU A 403 -6.32 -23.08 0.38
N GLN A 404 -5.33 -23.93 0.08
CA GLN A 404 -5.57 -25.26 -0.48
C GLN A 404 -6.38 -26.14 0.48
N VAL A 405 -6.04 -26.13 1.77
CA VAL A 405 -6.78 -26.86 2.81
C VAL A 405 -8.23 -26.38 2.90
N GLU A 406 -8.46 -25.07 2.95
CA GLU A 406 -9.82 -24.51 3.01
C GLU A 406 -10.62 -24.84 1.76
N LYS A 407 -9.98 -24.82 0.57
CA LYS A 407 -10.61 -25.21 -0.69
C LYS A 407 -11.07 -26.67 -0.66
N GLU A 408 -10.22 -27.58 -0.19
CA GLU A 408 -10.55 -29.00 -0.08
C GLU A 408 -11.70 -29.24 0.90
N PHE A 409 -11.71 -28.57 2.06
CA PHE A 409 -12.82 -28.64 3.00
C PHE A 409 -14.13 -28.11 2.39
N ALA A 410 -14.08 -26.98 1.70
CA ALA A 410 -15.25 -26.38 1.08
C ALA A 410 -15.84 -27.27 -0.03
N LEU A 411 -14.99 -27.84 -0.88
CA LEU A 411 -15.42 -28.77 -1.94
C LEU A 411 -15.95 -30.09 -1.39
N SER A 412 -15.33 -30.64 -0.33
CA SER A 412 -15.85 -31.83 0.35
C SER A 412 -17.24 -31.55 0.95
N ARG A 413 -17.43 -30.39 1.59
CA ARG A 413 -18.73 -29.99 2.14
C ARG A 413 -19.78 -29.79 1.06
N TYR A 414 -19.39 -29.20 -0.07
CA TYR A 414 -20.27 -29.10 -1.23
C TYR A 414 -20.73 -30.50 -1.70
N GLN A 415 -19.80 -31.45 -1.83
CA GLN A 415 -20.11 -32.81 -2.23
C GLN A 415 -21.08 -33.50 -1.26
N ASP A 416 -20.85 -33.37 0.05
CA ASP A 416 -21.76 -33.88 1.09
C ASP A 416 -23.19 -33.32 0.94
N ILE A 417 -23.32 -32.03 0.61
CA ILE A 417 -24.62 -31.38 0.40
C ILE A 417 -25.34 -31.96 -0.82
N ILE A 418 -24.58 -32.22 -1.89
CA ILE A 418 -25.11 -32.75 -3.14
C ILE A 418 -25.53 -34.22 -2.99
N ASP A 419 -24.74 -35.01 -2.29
CA ASP A 419 -24.95 -36.46 -2.09
C ASP A 419 -26.01 -36.77 -1.02
N ALA A 420 -26.43 -35.77 -0.24
CA ALA A 420 -27.53 -35.91 0.70
C ALA A 420 -28.79 -36.44 -0.01
N THR A 421 -29.46 -37.43 0.58
CA THR A 421 -30.61 -38.11 -0.03
C THR A 421 -31.78 -37.18 -0.33
N ASP A 422 -31.92 -36.11 0.45
CA ASP A 422 -32.98 -35.11 0.35
C ASP A 422 -32.52 -33.85 -0.42
N SER A 423 -31.33 -33.85 -1.02
CA SER A 423 -30.74 -32.67 -1.67
C SER A 423 -31.64 -32.10 -2.78
N GLY A 424 -32.33 -32.98 -3.53
CA GLY A 424 -33.25 -32.61 -4.60
C GLY A 424 -34.68 -32.28 -4.17
N GLU A 425 -35.01 -32.35 -2.88
CA GLU A 425 -36.36 -32.05 -2.37
C GLU A 425 -36.59 -30.53 -2.30
N ILE A 426 -37.80 -30.08 -2.64
CA ILE A 426 -38.21 -28.69 -2.48
C ILE A 426 -38.42 -28.40 -1.00
N GLU A 427 -37.81 -27.32 -0.51
CA GLU A 427 -38.01 -26.84 0.85
C GLU A 427 -39.14 -25.80 0.86
N TYR A 428 -40.28 -26.17 1.44
CA TYR A 428 -41.49 -25.33 1.42
C TYR A 428 -41.49 -24.27 2.52
N ASP A 429 -40.88 -24.60 3.67
CA ASP A 429 -40.93 -23.77 4.88
C ASP A 429 -39.68 -22.90 5.05
N GLY A 430 -38.65 -23.11 4.23
CA GLY A 430 -37.34 -22.42 4.34
C GLY A 430 -37.29 -21.00 3.77
N VAL A 431 -38.33 -20.53 3.09
CA VAL A 431 -38.44 -19.15 2.55
C VAL A 431 -39.86 -18.62 2.72
N GLU A 432 -40.04 -17.31 2.64
CA GLU A 432 -41.35 -16.65 2.77
C GLU A 432 -42.43 -17.29 1.88
N ALA A 433 -43.69 -17.22 2.31
CA ALA A 433 -44.82 -17.84 1.61
C ALA A 433 -45.02 -17.30 0.17
N THR A 434 -44.60 -16.06 -0.08
CA THR A 434 -44.67 -15.36 -1.37
C THR A 434 -43.49 -15.65 -2.29
N ALA A 435 -42.42 -16.27 -1.78
CA ALA A 435 -41.20 -16.54 -2.53
C ALA A 435 -41.24 -17.91 -3.22
N THR A 436 -40.56 -18.02 -4.35
CA THR A 436 -40.32 -19.30 -5.03
C THR A 436 -39.50 -20.23 -4.15
N LYS A 437 -39.92 -21.49 -4.07
CA LYS A 437 -39.36 -22.49 -3.15
C LYS A 437 -38.12 -23.16 -3.74
N PRO A 438 -36.93 -22.99 -3.14
CA PRO A 438 -35.70 -23.64 -3.59
C PRO A 438 -35.65 -25.11 -3.14
N THR A 439 -34.63 -25.82 -3.61
CA THR A 439 -34.30 -27.13 -3.04
C THR A 439 -33.53 -27.00 -1.72
N LYS A 440 -33.58 -28.04 -0.88
CA LYS A 440 -32.76 -28.13 0.33
C LYS A 440 -31.27 -27.99 0.03
N ALA A 441 -30.80 -28.52 -1.10
CA ALA A 441 -29.42 -28.34 -1.55
C ALA A 441 -29.07 -26.87 -1.78
N ALA A 442 -29.95 -26.11 -2.44
CA ALA A 442 -29.68 -24.70 -2.72
C ALA A 442 -29.56 -23.84 -1.44
N ILE A 443 -30.38 -24.13 -0.43
CA ILE A 443 -30.27 -23.48 0.90
C ILE A 443 -28.93 -23.85 1.54
N ARG A 444 -28.60 -25.15 1.64
CA ARG A 444 -27.35 -25.61 2.27
C ARG A 444 -26.09 -25.10 1.53
N VAL A 445 -26.15 -24.99 0.20
CA VAL A 445 -25.07 -24.39 -0.60
C VAL A 445 -24.91 -22.92 -0.26
N ASN A 446 -26.01 -22.16 -0.14
CA ASN A 446 -25.95 -20.78 0.33
C ASN A 446 -25.33 -20.68 1.73
N ASP A 447 -25.73 -21.53 2.68
CA ASP A 447 -25.16 -21.56 4.03
C ASP A 447 -23.65 -21.85 4.03
N LEU A 448 -23.20 -22.76 3.14
CA LEU A 448 -21.77 -23.05 2.94
C LEU A 448 -21.02 -21.80 2.44
N LEU A 449 -21.61 -21.05 1.52
CA LEU A 449 -21.01 -19.85 0.95
C LEU A 449 -20.94 -18.70 1.96
N GLU A 450 -21.98 -18.52 2.78
CA GLU A 450 -21.98 -17.60 3.92
C GLU A 450 -20.86 -18.00 4.91
N THR A 451 -20.77 -19.29 5.25
CA THR A 451 -19.69 -19.81 6.11
C THR A 451 -18.31 -19.50 5.53
N ILE A 452 -18.09 -19.68 4.23
CA ILE A 452 -16.81 -19.36 3.58
C ILE A 452 -16.52 -17.87 3.68
N THR A 453 -17.52 -17.02 3.43
CA THR A 453 -17.41 -15.56 3.56
C THR A 453 -16.93 -15.17 4.96
N ASP A 454 -17.52 -15.75 5.99
CA ASP A 454 -17.16 -15.47 7.39
C ASP A 454 -15.71 -15.87 7.71
N ARG A 455 -15.14 -16.89 7.05
CA ARG A 455 -13.73 -17.29 7.29
C ARG A 455 -12.73 -16.26 6.82
N TYR A 456 -12.95 -15.65 5.65
CA TYR A 456 -11.95 -14.75 5.04
C TYR A 456 -12.27 -13.27 5.23
N ARG A 457 -13.48 -12.92 5.69
CA ARG A 457 -13.87 -11.56 6.05
C ARG A 457 -12.87 -10.87 7.00
N PRO A 458 -12.34 -11.52 8.06
CA PRO A 458 -11.42 -10.90 9.01
C PRO A 458 -9.98 -10.70 8.49
N LEU A 459 -9.62 -11.27 7.34
CA LEU A 459 -8.26 -11.13 6.80
C LEU A 459 -7.94 -9.64 6.57
N SER A 460 -6.69 -9.24 6.79
CA SER A 460 -6.26 -7.86 6.49
C SER A 460 -5.68 -7.70 5.09
N SER A 461 -5.30 -8.81 4.43
CA SER A 461 -4.75 -8.81 3.07
C SER A 461 -5.85 -8.85 2.02
N PHE A 462 -5.99 -7.78 1.24
CA PHE A 462 -6.89 -7.70 0.09
C PHE A 462 -6.68 -8.87 -0.90
N SER A 463 -5.43 -9.14 -1.27
CA SER A 463 -5.10 -10.21 -2.23
C SER A 463 -5.53 -11.59 -1.70
N HIS A 464 -5.46 -11.81 -0.39
CA HIS A 464 -5.93 -13.05 0.22
C HIS A 464 -7.45 -13.16 0.19
N LYS A 465 -8.18 -12.10 0.56
CA LYS A 465 -9.66 -12.06 0.43
C LYS A 465 -10.10 -12.38 -0.99
N LEU A 466 -9.45 -11.77 -1.97
CA LEU A 466 -9.76 -11.98 -3.38
C LEU A 466 -9.51 -13.43 -3.82
N ARG A 467 -8.42 -14.06 -3.35
CA ARG A 467 -8.14 -15.48 -3.65
C ARG A 467 -9.16 -16.42 -3.02
N PHE A 468 -9.62 -16.16 -1.81
CA PHE A 468 -10.73 -16.92 -1.21
C PHE A 468 -12.02 -16.80 -2.03
N LEU A 469 -12.39 -15.57 -2.40
CA LEU A 469 -13.57 -15.32 -3.23
C LEU A 469 -13.49 -16.08 -4.57
N ILE A 470 -12.36 -16.00 -5.27
CA ILE A 470 -12.21 -16.60 -6.60
C ILE A 470 -11.98 -18.11 -6.55
N ASP A 471 -11.00 -18.56 -5.77
CA ASP A 471 -10.52 -19.93 -5.85
C ASP A 471 -11.43 -20.93 -5.10
N ILE A 472 -12.30 -20.43 -4.23
CA ILE A 472 -13.22 -21.24 -3.42
C ILE A 472 -14.68 -20.87 -3.68
N GLN A 473 -15.09 -19.65 -3.33
CA GLN A 473 -16.49 -19.27 -3.30
C GLN A 473 -17.10 -19.29 -4.71
N ILE A 474 -16.45 -18.65 -5.70
CA ILE A 474 -16.85 -18.69 -7.11
C ILE A 474 -16.81 -20.11 -7.67
N THR A 475 -15.81 -20.92 -7.30
CA THR A 475 -15.75 -22.33 -7.75
C THR A 475 -16.97 -23.13 -7.31
N ILE A 476 -17.45 -22.93 -6.08
CA ILE A 476 -18.66 -23.61 -5.58
C ILE A 476 -19.92 -23.12 -6.32
N PHE A 477 -19.98 -21.83 -6.65
CA PHE A 477 -21.05 -21.31 -7.50
C PHE A 477 -21.07 -21.97 -8.87
N ASP A 478 -19.93 -22.05 -9.53
CA ASP A 478 -19.83 -22.62 -10.87
C ASP A 478 -20.28 -24.09 -10.87
N LEU A 479 -19.85 -24.87 -9.87
CA LEU A 479 -20.29 -26.26 -9.73
C LEU A 479 -21.80 -26.39 -9.56
N PHE A 480 -22.42 -25.55 -8.72
CA PHE A 480 -23.87 -25.60 -8.53
C PHE A 480 -24.64 -25.06 -9.73
N HIS A 481 -24.13 -24.01 -10.38
CA HIS A 481 -24.70 -23.46 -11.62
C HIS A 481 -24.68 -24.52 -12.73
N GLU A 482 -23.55 -25.18 -12.95
CA GLU A 482 -23.40 -26.25 -13.93
C GLU A 482 -24.37 -27.41 -13.65
N ARG A 483 -24.57 -27.75 -12.37
CA ARG A 483 -25.55 -28.77 -11.96
C ARG A 483 -26.98 -28.36 -12.34
N LEU A 484 -27.39 -27.12 -12.05
CA LEU A 484 -28.73 -26.63 -12.40
C LEU A 484 -28.92 -26.55 -13.93
N HIS A 485 -27.91 -26.03 -14.63
CA HIS A 485 -27.91 -25.92 -16.09
C HIS A 485 -27.99 -27.30 -16.76
N SER A 486 -27.15 -28.25 -16.35
CA SER A 486 -27.18 -29.64 -16.84
C SER A 486 -28.50 -30.33 -16.52
N GLY A 487 -29.08 -30.04 -15.34
CA GLY A 487 -30.41 -30.50 -14.97
C GLY A 487 -31.51 -30.00 -15.91
N LEU A 488 -31.41 -28.74 -16.35
CA LEU A 488 -32.34 -28.11 -17.30
C LEU A 488 -32.17 -28.65 -18.71
N GLU A 489 -30.93 -28.77 -19.20
CA GLU A 489 -30.63 -29.31 -20.52
C GLU A 489 -31.03 -30.80 -20.63
N ALA A 490 -30.84 -31.59 -19.57
CA ALA A 490 -31.33 -32.97 -19.51
C ALA A 490 -32.86 -33.04 -19.63
N TYR A 491 -33.58 -32.15 -18.93
CA TYR A 491 -35.03 -32.04 -19.07
C TYR A 491 -35.45 -31.66 -20.50
N LEU A 492 -34.78 -30.68 -21.11
CA LEU A 492 -35.06 -30.22 -22.48
C LEU A 492 -34.80 -31.32 -23.51
N ALA A 493 -33.67 -32.02 -23.41
CA ALA A 493 -33.33 -33.14 -24.29
C ALA A 493 -34.40 -34.25 -24.21
N MET A 494 -34.81 -34.61 -22.99
CA MET A 494 -35.82 -35.65 -22.73
C MET A 494 -37.23 -35.27 -23.19
N THR A 495 -37.57 -33.97 -23.20
CA THR A 495 -38.91 -33.47 -23.62
C THR A 495 -38.97 -33.03 -25.10
N SER A 496 -37.83 -32.98 -25.79
CA SER A 496 -37.76 -32.68 -27.22
C SER A 496 -38.48 -33.71 -28.08
N THR A 497 -38.98 -33.32 -29.26
CA THR A 497 -39.73 -34.21 -30.19
C THR A 497 -38.91 -35.43 -30.65
N ILE A 498 -37.57 -35.33 -30.67
CA ILE A 498 -36.65 -36.42 -31.00
C ILE A 498 -36.35 -37.28 -29.76
N GLY A 499 -36.18 -36.67 -28.58
CA GLY A 499 -36.02 -37.41 -27.32
C GLY A 499 -37.25 -38.24 -26.96
N ARG A 500 -38.46 -37.71 -27.22
CA ARG A 500 -39.73 -38.42 -27.02
C ARG A 500 -39.91 -39.63 -27.93
N THR A 501 -39.34 -39.65 -29.14
CA THR A 501 -39.47 -40.77 -30.08
C THR A 501 -38.38 -41.83 -29.91
N VAL A 502 -37.17 -41.44 -29.50
CA VAL A 502 -36.04 -42.37 -29.27
C VAL A 502 -36.13 -43.06 -27.90
N HIS A 503 -36.65 -42.39 -26.87
CA HIS A 503 -36.71 -42.92 -25.50
C HIS A 503 -38.07 -43.54 -25.12
N SER A 504 -39.01 -43.68 -26.07
CA SER A 504 -40.33 -44.29 -25.83
C SER A 504 -40.29 -45.81 -25.58
N SER A 505 -39.14 -46.47 -25.71
CA SER A 505 -39.00 -47.93 -25.66
C SER A 505 -38.24 -48.50 -24.45
N THR A 506 -37.77 -47.65 -23.52
CA THR A 506 -37.05 -48.10 -22.32
C THR A 506 -37.67 -47.51 -21.06
N ASN A 507 -38.08 -48.37 -20.12
CA ASN A 507 -38.63 -48.02 -18.81
C ASN A 507 -37.81 -46.92 -18.11
N GLN A 508 -38.26 -45.68 -18.19
CA GLN A 508 -37.76 -44.53 -17.45
C GLN A 508 -38.92 -43.72 -16.88
N PRO A 509 -38.71 -43.03 -15.73
CA PRO A 509 -39.78 -42.52 -14.88
C PRO A 509 -40.54 -41.37 -15.56
N ASN A 510 -41.86 -41.34 -15.38
CA ASN A 510 -42.82 -40.35 -15.89
C ASN A 510 -42.26 -38.92 -16.01
N LEU A 511 -41.76 -38.57 -17.21
CA LEU A 511 -41.30 -37.22 -17.57
C LEU A 511 -42.44 -36.33 -18.09
N GLU A 512 -43.64 -36.90 -18.29
CA GLU A 512 -44.85 -36.19 -18.70
C GLU A 512 -45.73 -35.89 -17.47
N GLY A 513 -46.22 -34.65 -17.34
CA GLY A 513 -47.13 -34.23 -16.27
C GLY A 513 -46.45 -33.63 -15.03
N ILE A 514 -47.04 -33.87 -13.85
CA ILE A 514 -46.71 -33.19 -12.58
C ILE A 514 -45.24 -33.40 -12.16
N ALA A 515 -44.67 -34.59 -12.38
CA ALA A 515 -43.29 -34.90 -12.02
C ALA A 515 -42.26 -34.11 -12.85
N GLY A 516 -42.53 -33.89 -14.15
CA GLY A 516 -41.70 -33.03 -15.00
C GLY A 516 -41.75 -31.57 -14.57
N LEU A 517 -42.95 -31.08 -14.21
CA LEU A 517 -43.13 -29.73 -13.67
C LEU A 517 -42.40 -29.56 -12.34
N GLU A 518 -42.47 -30.55 -11.44
CA GLU A 518 -41.76 -30.53 -10.16
C GLU A 518 -40.24 -30.44 -10.34
N ARG A 519 -39.68 -31.21 -11.29
CA ARG A 519 -38.25 -31.13 -11.65
C ARG A 519 -37.84 -29.73 -12.12
N LEU A 520 -38.68 -29.09 -12.93
CA LEU A 520 -38.41 -27.72 -13.35
C LEU A 520 -38.57 -26.71 -12.20
N CYS A 521 -39.56 -26.88 -11.32
CA CYS A 521 -39.73 -26.03 -10.14
C CYS A 521 -38.51 -26.09 -9.22
N ARG A 522 -37.91 -27.28 -9.03
CA ARG A 522 -36.65 -27.45 -8.28
C ARG A 522 -35.52 -26.63 -8.88
N ILE A 523 -35.33 -26.70 -10.20
CA ILE A 523 -34.26 -25.98 -10.91
C ILE A 523 -34.49 -24.48 -10.85
N PHE A 524 -35.70 -24.03 -11.22
CA PHE A 524 -36.06 -22.62 -11.24
C PHE A 524 -35.99 -21.99 -9.85
N GLY A 525 -36.62 -22.61 -8.84
CA GLY A 525 -36.64 -22.09 -7.49
C GLY A 525 -35.25 -22.03 -6.86
N SER A 526 -34.39 -22.99 -7.15
CA SER A 526 -32.99 -22.96 -6.69
C SER A 526 -32.18 -21.86 -7.38
N ALA A 527 -32.37 -21.66 -8.70
CA ALA A 527 -31.68 -20.62 -9.45
C ALA A 527 -32.10 -19.22 -9.02
N GLU A 528 -33.41 -18.97 -8.90
CA GLU A 528 -33.94 -17.66 -8.46
C GLU A 528 -33.54 -17.36 -7.00
N TYR A 529 -33.53 -18.37 -6.13
CA TYR A 529 -33.11 -18.20 -4.74
C TYR A 529 -31.64 -17.76 -4.64
N LEU A 530 -30.73 -18.44 -5.34
CA LEU A 530 -29.32 -18.06 -5.34
C LEU A 530 -29.07 -16.74 -6.06
N GLU A 531 -29.81 -16.43 -7.14
CA GLU A 531 -29.76 -15.12 -7.78
C GLU A 531 -30.08 -13.99 -6.80
N LYS A 532 -31.16 -14.12 -6.02
CA LYS A 532 -31.52 -13.13 -4.99
C LYS A 532 -30.45 -13.00 -3.91
N LYS A 533 -29.92 -14.13 -3.43
CA LYS A 533 -28.81 -14.11 -2.47
C LYS A 533 -27.56 -13.42 -3.01
N MET A 534 -27.28 -13.54 -4.30
CA MET A 534 -26.17 -12.83 -4.94
C MET A 534 -26.44 -11.34 -5.12
N GLN A 535 -27.69 -10.96 -5.31
CA GLN A 535 -28.09 -9.54 -5.27
C GLN A 535 -27.86 -8.98 -3.86
N ASP A 536 -28.24 -9.71 -2.81
CA ASP A 536 -28.00 -9.30 -1.42
C ASP A 536 -26.50 -9.10 -1.13
N TRP A 537 -25.62 -9.93 -1.69
CA TRP A 537 -24.17 -9.75 -1.57
C TRP A 537 -23.65 -8.51 -2.30
N GLY A 538 -24.31 -8.09 -3.38
CA GLY A 538 -24.03 -6.82 -4.05
C GLY A 538 -24.27 -5.61 -3.15
N ASP A 539 -25.10 -5.76 -2.12
CA ASP A 539 -25.41 -4.72 -1.13
C ASP A 539 -24.65 -4.89 0.20
N ASP A 540 -23.88 -5.98 0.39
CA ASP A 540 -23.05 -6.19 1.60
C ASP A 540 -21.81 -5.28 1.56
N VAL A 541 -21.61 -4.54 2.65
CA VAL A 541 -20.51 -3.58 2.83
C VAL A 541 -19.14 -4.19 2.52
N PHE A 542 -18.90 -5.44 2.93
CA PHE A 542 -17.63 -6.11 2.71
C PHE A 542 -17.35 -6.36 1.23
N PHE A 543 -18.34 -6.83 0.48
CA PHE A 543 -18.16 -7.09 -0.95
C PHE A 543 -18.06 -5.78 -1.74
N LEU A 544 -18.78 -4.73 -1.31
CA LEU A 544 -18.63 -3.38 -1.85
C LEU A 544 -17.23 -2.82 -1.60
N GLU A 545 -16.70 -2.92 -0.38
CA GLU A 545 -15.33 -2.51 -0.05
C GLU A 545 -14.29 -3.27 -0.88
N LEU A 546 -14.43 -4.59 -0.97
CA LEU A 546 -13.55 -5.43 -1.79
C LEU A 546 -13.61 -5.02 -3.27
N TRP A 547 -14.80 -4.69 -3.78
CA TRP A 547 -14.97 -4.22 -5.14
C TRP A 547 -14.32 -2.85 -5.38
N TYR A 548 -14.56 -1.87 -4.50
CA TYR A 548 -13.95 -0.55 -4.62
C TYR A 548 -12.42 -0.60 -4.56
N GLU A 549 -11.86 -1.40 -3.64
CA GLU A 549 -10.42 -1.59 -3.54
C GLU A 549 -9.85 -2.27 -4.80
N LEU A 550 -10.57 -3.26 -5.36
CA LEU A 550 -10.18 -3.89 -6.62
C LEU A 550 -10.13 -2.87 -7.76
N GLN A 551 -11.17 -2.03 -7.88
CA GLN A 551 -11.27 -1.03 -8.93
C GLN A 551 -10.16 0.04 -8.80
N ASP A 552 -9.88 0.50 -7.59
CA ASP A 552 -8.80 1.44 -7.30
C ASP A 552 -7.44 0.86 -7.71
N ARG A 553 -7.14 -0.38 -7.32
CA ARG A 553 -5.89 -1.08 -7.70
C ARG A 553 -5.77 -1.30 -9.21
N VAL A 554 -6.85 -1.67 -9.89
CA VAL A 554 -6.86 -1.80 -11.36
C VAL A 554 -6.58 -0.46 -12.04
N ASN A 555 -7.18 0.63 -11.56
CA ASN A 555 -6.94 1.98 -12.08
C ASN A 555 -5.49 2.44 -11.85
N GLN A 556 -4.93 2.16 -10.67
CA GLN A 556 -3.52 2.44 -10.36
C GLN A 556 -2.57 1.62 -11.24
N ASN A 557 -2.92 0.38 -11.56
CA ASN A 557 -2.11 -0.48 -12.43
C ASN A 557 -2.16 -0.06 -13.90
N ALA A 558 -3.30 0.43 -14.39
CA ALA A 558 -3.38 1.05 -15.72
C ALA A 558 -2.43 2.26 -15.86
N GLN A 559 -2.07 2.91 -14.74
CA GLN A 559 -1.12 4.02 -14.70
C GLN A 559 0.33 3.60 -14.43
N THR A 560 0.57 2.47 -13.76
CA THR A 560 1.90 2.09 -13.23
C THR A 560 2.46 0.76 -13.74
N GLY A 561 1.66 -0.07 -14.41
CA GLY A 561 2.07 -1.36 -14.97
C GLY A 561 2.37 -2.48 -13.97
N ARG A 562 1.99 -2.33 -12.69
CA ARG A 562 2.19 -3.37 -11.65
C ARG A 562 1.00 -4.36 -11.60
N PRO A 563 1.20 -5.60 -11.12
CA PRO A 563 0.09 -6.56 -10.99
C PRO A 563 -0.84 -6.24 -9.79
N VAL A 564 -2.15 -6.49 -9.96
CA VAL A 564 -3.24 -6.18 -9.01
C VAL A 564 -3.13 -6.96 -7.70
N ALA A 565 -2.49 -8.13 -7.72
CA ALA A 565 -2.40 -9.07 -6.60
C ALA A 565 -0.95 -9.38 -6.16
N GLY A 566 -0.04 -8.40 -6.26
CA GLY A 566 1.38 -8.63 -5.95
C GLY A 566 2.08 -9.45 -7.04
N ALA A 567 3.40 -9.63 -6.90
CA ALA A 567 4.33 -10.03 -7.97
C ALA A 567 4.15 -11.44 -8.57
N ILE A 568 3.03 -12.13 -8.35
CA ILE A 568 2.91 -13.56 -8.67
C ILE A 568 2.01 -13.86 -9.90
N PHE A 569 1.15 -12.96 -10.42
CA PHE A 569 0.32 -13.33 -11.59
C PHE A 569 -0.02 -12.20 -12.58
N ASP A 570 0.27 -12.48 -13.87
CA ASP A 570 -0.17 -11.80 -15.10
C ASP A 570 -1.57 -12.29 -15.54
N LEU A 571 -2.53 -12.35 -14.61
CA LEU A 571 -3.93 -12.62 -14.97
C LEU A 571 -4.70 -11.31 -15.09
N ASN A 572 -5.47 -11.16 -16.17
CA ASN A 572 -6.15 -9.92 -16.56
C ASN A 572 -7.39 -9.68 -15.66
N TYR A 573 -7.16 -9.36 -14.39
CA TYR A 573 -8.18 -9.06 -13.37
C TYR A 573 -9.08 -7.87 -13.73
N ALA A 574 -8.71 -7.06 -14.74
CA ALA A 574 -9.53 -5.96 -15.23
C ALA A 574 -10.91 -6.42 -15.76
N ASN A 575 -10.99 -7.61 -16.36
CA ASN A 575 -12.27 -8.19 -16.77
C ASN A 575 -13.07 -8.70 -15.57
N VAL A 576 -12.39 -9.38 -14.64
CA VAL A 576 -12.94 -9.93 -13.39
C VAL A 576 -13.56 -8.81 -12.53
N ALA A 577 -12.87 -7.67 -12.44
CA ALA A 577 -13.27 -6.46 -11.73
C ALA A 577 -14.39 -5.65 -12.39
N GLN A 578 -14.93 -6.06 -13.53
CA GLN A 578 -16.12 -5.44 -14.13
C GLN A 578 -17.33 -6.39 -14.14
N THR A 579 -17.11 -7.67 -13.82
CA THR A 579 -18.08 -8.72 -14.14
C THR A 579 -18.33 -9.79 -13.09
N ILE A 580 -17.57 -9.94 -12.00
CA ILE A 580 -17.83 -11.02 -11.00
C ILE A 580 -19.31 -11.04 -10.59
N PHE A 581 -19.78 -10.05 -9.84
CA PHE A 581 -21.15 -10.09 -9.32
C PHE A 581 -22.22 -9.99 -10.42
N PRO A 582 -22.10 -9.09 -11.42
CA PRO A 582 -23.09 -9.00 -12.50
C PRO A 582 -23.18 -10.25 -13.38
N CYS A 583 -22.07 -10.91 -13.72
CA CYS A 583 -22.10 -12.12 -14.57
C CYS A 583 -22.66 -13.35 -13.83
N PHE A 584 -22.40 -13.49 -12.53
CA PHE A 584 -23.00 -14.59 -11.75
C PHE A 584 -24.50 -14.41 -11.56
N CYS A 585 -24.95 -13.19 -11.22
CA CYS A 585 -26.37 -12.86 -11.21
C CYS A 585 -27.02 -13.13 -12.57
N LEU A 586 -26.39 -12.70 -13.67
CA LEU A 586 -26.85 -12.99 -15.03
C LEU A 586 -26.87 -14.49 -15.36
N GLY A 587 -25.94 -15.28 -14.82
CA GLY A 587 -25.85 -16.72 -15.04
C GLY A 587 -27.05 -17.49 -14.48
N PHE A 588 -27.42 -17.21 -13.22
CA PHE A 588 -28.62 -17.79 -12.59
C PHE A 588 -29.89 -17.20 -13.17
N ALA A 589 -29.91 -15.88 -13.44
CA ALA A 589 -31.03 -15.22 -14.12
C ALA A 589 -31.29 -15.81 -15.52
N ASN A 590 -30.25 -16.23 -16.25
CA ASN A 590 -30.41 -16.88 -17.57
C ASN A 590 -31.07 -18.27 -17.44
N VAL A 591 -30.68 -19.06 -16.44
CA VAL A 591 -31.34 -20.34 -16.13
C VAL A 591 -32.80 -20.11 -15.76
N ALA A 592 -33.08 -19.11 -14.91
CA ALA A 592 -34.43 -18.74 -14.50
C ALA A 592 -35.28 -18.20 -15.68
N TYR A 593 -34.69 -17.37 -16.53
CA TYR A 593 -35.33 -16.80 -17.71
C TYR A 593 -35.63 -17.85 -18.79
N ARG A 594 -34.71 -18.81 -19.03
CA ARG A 594 -34.95 -19.93 -19.94
C ARG A 594 -36.14 -20.77 -19.46
N TYR A 595 -36.26 -21.02 -18.16
CA TYR A 595 -37.44 -21.66 -17.59
C TYR A 595 -38.73 -20.84 -17.83
N TRP A 596 -38.71 -19.53 -17.55
CA TRP A 596 -39.86 -18.65 -17.78
C TRP A 596 -40.33 -18.70 -19.25
N ARG A 597 -39.38 -18.69 -20.19
CA ARG A 597 -39.65 -18.82 -21.62
C ARG A 597 -40.28 -20.17 -21.99
N ILE A 598 -39.85 -21.28 -21.38
CA ILE A 598 -40.43 -22.62 -21.62
C ILE A 598 -41.88 -22.69 -21.11
N ARG A 599 -42.19 -22.08 -19.96
CA ARG A 599 -43.53 -22.08 -19.36
C ARG A 599 -44.53 -21.21 -20.13
N HIS A 600 -44.09 -20.09 -20.69
CA HIS A 600 -44.95 -19.12 -21.39
C HIS A 600 -44.97 -19.23 -22.92
N HIS A 601 -44.10 -20.03 -23.52
CA HIS A 601 -44.19 -20.44 -24.94
C HIS A 601 -44.39 -21.95 -25.09
N PRO A 602 -45.58 -22.49 -24.78
CA PRO A 602 -46.00 -23.74 -25.40
C PRO A 602 -46.29 -23.46 -26.88
N VAL A 603 -45.93 -24.42 -27.74
CA VAL A 603 -46.40 -24.51 -29.12
C VAL A 603 -47.87 -24.09 -29.22
N CYS A 604 -48.17 -23.17 -30.15
CA CYS A 604 -49.53 -22.72 -30.48
C CYS A 604 -50.51 -23.91 -30.56
N GLY A 605 -51.47 -23.93 -29.64
CA GLY A 605 -52.69 -24.74 -29.65
C GLY A 605 -53.79 -23.96 -28.92
N PRO A 606 -55.04 -23.95 -29.39
CA PRO A 606 -55.91 -22.78 -29.29
C PRO A 606 -56.62 -22.71 -27.94
N SER A 607 -56.22 -21.76 -27.11
CA SER A 607 -57.06 -21.14 -26.08
C SER A 607 -56.44 -19.80 -25.74
N SER A 608 -56.76 -18.80 -26.56
CA SER A 608 -56.47 -17.41 -26.25
C SER A 608 -57.38 -16.92 -25.11
N VAL A 609 -56.97 -15.76 -24.59
CA VAL A 609 -57.73 -14.76 -23.84
C VAL A 609 -57.55 -14.82 -22.32
N TYR A 610 -56.85 -13.78 -21.86
CA TYR A 610 -56.81 -13.11 -20.55
C TYR A 610 -55.42 -13.04 -19.87
N SER A 611 -55.01 -11.77 -19.69
CA SER A 611 -53.94 -11.18 -18.87
C SER A 611 -52.47 -11.31 -19.29
N GLU A 612 -52.01 -10.37 -20.14
CA GLU A 612 -50.84 -9.53 -19.81
C GLU A 612 -51.34 -8.45 -18.82
N PRO A 613 -50.63 -8.16 -17.71
CA PRO A 613 -49.49 -7.25 -17.75
C PRO A 613 -48.36 -7.55 -16.72
N TYR A 614 -47.28 -6.76 -16.81
CA TYR A 614 -46.11 -6.67 -15.92
C TYR A 614 -45.01 -7.73 -16.11
N TYR A 615 -44.06 -7.44 -17.00
CA TYR A 615 -42.64 -7.19 -16.68
C TYR A 615 -41.97 -6.68 -17.97
N ARG A 616 -42.11 -5.38 -18.24
CA ARG A 616 -41.20 -4.69 -19.16
C ARG A 616 -39.91 -4.48 -18.38
N VAL A 617 -38.91 -5.35 -18.58
CA VAL A 617 -37.53 -5.01 -18.23
C VAL A 617 -37.12 -3.87 -19.14
N GLN A 618 -37.25 -2.65 -18.63
CA GLN A 618 -36.75 -1.46 -19.28
C GLN A 618 -35.23 -1.49 -19.12
N ILE A 619 -34.55 -2.03 -20.13
CA ILE A 619 -33.10 -1.91 -20.27
C ILE A 619 -32.81 -0.43 -20.52
N LEU A 620 -32.52 0.32 -19.45
CA LEU A 620 -31.84 1.60 -19.54
C LEU A 620 -30.34 1.32 -19.65
N VAL A 621 -29.88 1.10 -20.89
CA VAL A 621 -28.48 1.38 -21.23
C VAL A 621 -28.35 2.90 -21.24
N THR A 622 -27.75 3.47 -20.20
CA THR A 622 -27.24 4.84 -20.24
C THR A 622 -25.77 4.88 -19.83
N SER A 623 -24.88 4.70 -20.79
CA SER A 623 -23.85 5.70 -21.08
C SER A 623 -23.16 5.45 -22.42
N PRO A 624 -22.60 6.49 -23.06
CA PRO A 624 -22.36 6.53 -24.50
C PRO A 624 -20.99 5.93 -24.85
N CYS A 625 -20.96 4.97 -25.76
CA CYS A 625 -19.75 4.62 -26.50
C CYS A 625 -20.04 4.82 -27.99
N SER A 626 -19.58 5.96 -28.51
CA SER A 626 -19.46 6.19 -29.93
C SER A 626 -18.29 5.37 -30.50
N SER A 627 -18.51 4.88 -31.72
CA SER A 627 -17.56 4.28 -32.67
C SER A 627 -17.11 2.83 -32.45
N THR A 628 -17.91 1.91 -32.99
CA THR A 628 -17.41 0.66 -33.59
C THR A 628 -16.60 0.94 -34.87
N PRO A 629 -15.75 0.00 -35.33
CA PRO A 629 -16.28 -0.95 -36.31
C PRO A 629 -15.92 -2.42 -36.03
N LYS A 630 -16.98 -3.24 -36.00
CA LYS A 630 -17.11 -4.63 -36.48
C LYS A 630 -15.94 -5.61 -36.29
N ALA A 631 -16.15 -6.61 -35.43
CA ALA A 631 -15.78 -8.00 -35.68
C ALA A 631 -16.71 -8.95 -34.90
N ASN A 632 -17.26 -9.93 -35.60
CA ASN A 632 -18.10 -11.01 -35.08
C ASN A 632 -17.26 -12.02 -34.28
N SER A 633 -17.70 -12.36 -33.06
CA SER A 633 -17.62 -13.70 -32.42
C SER A 633 -17.77 -13.53 -30.90
N ALA A 634 -18.94 -13.89 -30.35
CA ALA A 634 -19.11 -14.06 -28.91
C ALA A 634 -18.53 -15.42 -28.52
N THR A 635 -17.32 -15.40 -27.94
CA THR A 635 -16.73 -16.58 -27.29
C THR A 635 -16.96 -16.43 -25.79
N ILE A 636 -17.85 -17.26 -25.25
CA ILE A 636 -17.99 -17.48 -23.81
C ILE A 636 -16.74 -18.25 -23.37
N CYS A 637 -15.98 -17.69 -22.43
CA CYS A 637 -14.82 -18.34 -21.84
C CYS A 637 -15.23 -19.67 -21.19
N THR A 638 -14.97 -20.75 -21.89
CA THR A 638 -14.95 -22.11 -21.37
C THR A 638 -13.49 -22.40 -21.00
N LEU A 639 -13.23 -22.61 -19.71
CA LEU A 639 -11.93 -23.13 -19.26
C LEU A 639 -11.94 -24.63 -19.57
N GLY A 640 -11.36 -24.99 -20.71
CA GLY A 640 -11.13 -26.38 -21.11
C GLY A 640 -10.00 -27.00 -20.30
N SER A 641 -10.30 -28.15 -19.70
CA SER A 641 -9.36 -29.09 -19.10
C SER A 641 -8.72 -29.95 -20.19
N ASP A 642 -7.49 -29.62 -20.61
CA ASP A 642 -6.68 -30.53 -21.42
C ASP A 642 -5.76 -31.36 -20.52
N VAL A 643 -6.23 -32.58 -20.23
CA VAL A 643 -5.38 -33.72 -19.89
C VAL A 643 -4.83 -34.27 -21.20
N SER A 644 -3.52 -34.12 -21.41
CA SER A 644 -2.81 -34.83 -22.49
C SER A 644 -1.93 -35.93 -21.89
N LEU A 645 -2.40 -37.17 -22.02
CA LEU A 645 -1.58 -38.37 -21.97
C LEU A 645 -0.70 -38.40 -23.23
N GLY A 646 0.62 -38.45 -23.01
CA GLY A 646 1.67 -38.66 -24.01
C GLY A 646 3.00 -38.89 -23.30
#